data_AF-A0A933MDC2-F1
#
_entry.id   AF-A0A933MDC2-F1
#
_cell.length_a   1.000
_cell.length_b   1.000
_cell.length_c   1.000
_cell.angle_alpha   90.00
_cell.angle_beta   90.00
_cell.angle_gamma   90.00
#
_symmetry.space_group_name_H-M   'P 1'
#
loop_
_entity.id
_entity.type
_entity.pdbx_description
1 polymer ?
#
loop_
_entity_poly.entity_id
_entity_poly.type
_entity_poly.pdbx_seq_one_letter_code
_entity_poly.pdbx_strand_id
1 'polypeptide(L)'
;MRFAAHLALLSLLWISPALGWAANVRGVSVPVANGGIPTVPGALSAPSLNLRIDQPLGLLLPSGSLLAAPAAPSVELPQALPVSMPEEAVLQTRVSDRKEQDLDPGRNALERLSAEIPFVEPEAADFQGQKDFADRSFDFKLGLEEAGRGSVVAEPSQSEAAGQASAQEPSPQSDDGGGAAYPRRKVRFNNHEFDSVALRPNVPVEEKIVEAIKASRKTIRLALYEFKSRAVMEALQRARRRGVKIEIILDYSNVFPKNEADSTYRARRSNEIWGLIRDGFDFRVLRGATAYGINHNKFAVFDGRLAEFGSYNWSFTAENSHYENALFTTERSRVWALKQYWDYLRNLSVPYPKAKEFDWPETVPKPPTGAMGTVDFNGADLPAVLFTPDGAAFEDAVARALDASRKTADVAMFALRSRRIADALARAVSRGVRVRMVMDESQSESEYFGPFAAWLASSGVQVKTLAGPNPESDFPMAEKTHHKFMVLDGKLVETGSANWTKRASMDNYENAHFLDDKTDAAAFTFAFEHMFSIAKVFPKPDAPPDLPTDAELLHDILNPAPPKPTPPPPDLPPLPAAPILTFNGAEFPAYALLPDVPIAPLIVKAINAAKKTVRLAVYEFTSESILEALRRAKARGVEVEIVLDRNHLYTSGINHEGEPRKPKPQVVALAKEGFDMKLLRGKNGGVMHDKYLVVDDELAAFGSYNLTDVAEAYHFENFVFTMETGRVAAYLRYFAYKRGLAEDIDFAKLDEILNRTVDTMAAEESEPAETPRTRLRTPDLPPPPEDAEEPIVFNGESFRRQLFSPKGRIEEALIRAIKAAKVSIEIAMFSFYSQAIADALLEVRQNRPEVAIRIVMDYSQSKLSRLDDWFSYYGFDMRLIQGPHGDDGDPMFEKMHNKFMVADGKLLETGSFNFSPNAENNSFENANFIDDPAHLAGFAAYFQRLWLQSWKPAPPRRRPPSRILAARAPPESPSDSGRYPAVDFSAPASGR
;
A
#
# COMPACT_ATOMS: atom_id res chain seq x y z
N MET A 1 44.31 -38.33 30.92
CA MET A 1 44.48 -37.60 32.19
C MET A 1 43.18 -36.85 32.50
N ARG A 2 42.77 -36.81 33.78
CA ARG A 2 41.85 -35.88 34.50
C ARG A 2 40.96 -34.92 33.67
N PHE A 3 39.64 -34.76 33.87
CA PHE A 3 38.58 -35.40 34.69
C PHE A 3 38.64 -35.48 36.23
N ALA A 4 37.45 -35.51 36.84
CA ALA A 4 37.07 -35.64 38.27
C ALA A 4 37.23 -34.37 39.15
N ALA A 5 36.45 -34.12 40.23
CA ALA A 5 35.37 -34.89 40.90
C ALA A 5 34.29 -33.93 41.52
N HIS A 6 32.99 -34.29 41.65
CA HIS A 6 32.27 -34.83 42.86
C HIS A 6 32.13 -33.85 44.06
N LEU A 7 31.11 -33.87 44.96
CA LEU A 7 30.01 -34.81 45.33
C LEU A 7 28.62 -34.06 45.28
N ALA A 8 27.39 -34.63 45.23
CA ALA A 8 26.74 -35.82 45.84
C ALA A 8 26.31 -35.63 47.33
N LEU A 9 25.20 -36.16 47.90
CA LEU A 9 24.04 -36.96 47.42
C LEU A 9 22.93 -37.05 48.53
N LEU A 10 21.74 -37.59 48.20
CA LEU A 10 20.69 -38.14 49.11
C LEU A 10 19.90 -37.13 49.99
N SER A 11 18.69 -37.42 50.51
CA SER A 11 18.00 -38.71 50.76
C SER A 11 16.46 -38.66 50.56
N LEU A 12 15.80 -39.83 50.60
CA LEU A 12 14.33 -40.01 50.49
C LEU A 12 13.62 -39.88 51.84
N LEU A 13 12.30 -39.62 51.83
CA LEU A 13 11.31 -40.50 52.50
C LEU A 13 9.85 -40.19 52.11
N TRP A 14 8.95 -41.12 52.40
CA TRP A 14 7.49 -41.01 52.20
C TRP A 14 6.83 -40.08 53.23
N ILE A 15 5.65 -39.55 52.88
CA ILE A 15 4.38 -39.81 53.60
C ILE A 15 3.20 -39.43 52.71
N SER A 16 2.19 -40.30 52.66
CA SER A 16 0.80 -39.93 52.35
C SER A 16 -0.06 -40.21 53.58
N PRO A 17 -1.12 -39.42 53.78
CA PRO A 17 -2.39 -40.04 54.12
C PRO A 17 -3.51 -39.61 53.15
N ALA A 18 -4.39 -40.56 52.84
CA ALA A 18 -5.70 -40.28 52.26
C ALA A 18 -6.74 -40.04 53.39
N LEU A 19 -8.03 -40.00 53.02
CA LEU A 19 -9.22 -39.56 53.81
C LEU A 19 -9.44 -38.03 53.74
N GLY A 20 -10.47 -37.50 53.09
CA GLY A 20 -11.59 -38.13 52.38
C GLY A 20 -12.90 -38.14 53.19
N TRP A 21 -13.92 -37.48 52.68
CA TRP A 21 -15.32 -37.50 53.11
C TRP A 21 -16.22 -37.53 51.87
N ALA A 22 -17.41 -38.13 51.96
CA ALA A 22 -18.26 -38.46 50.81
C ALA A 22 -19.77 -38.42 51.14
N ALA A 23 -20.61 -38.59 50.12
CA ALA A 23 -22.08 -38.71 50.18
C ALA A 23 -22.86 -37.45 50.63
N ASN A 24 -24.11 -37.19 50.23
CA ASN A 24 -25.02 -37.69 49.17
C ASN A 24 -26.06 -36.56 48.92
N VAL A 25 -26.91 -36.49 47.88
CA VAL A 25 -28.15 -37.28 47.65
C VAL A 25 -28.78 -36.84 46.29
N ARG A 26 -29.40 -37.80 45.57
CA ARG A 26 -30.51 -37.78 44.57
C ARG A 26 -31.11 -36.40 44.16
N GLY A 27 -31.51 -36.11 42.91
CA GLY A 27 -31.67 -36.92 41.68
C GLY A 27 -33.15 -37.05 41.21
N VAL A 28 -33.42 -36.98 39.90
CA VAL A 28 -34.70 -37.36 39.21
C VAL A 28 -34.48 -37.50 37.68
N SER A 29 -35.48 -37.98 36.92
CA SER A 29 -35.33 -38.75 35.65
C SER A 29 -35.56 -38.02 34.31
N VAL A 30 -35.05 -38.66 33.25
CA VAL A 30 -35.28 -38.40 31.81
C VAL A 30 -36.70 -38.82 31.35
N PRO A 31 -37.16 -38.36 30.17
CA PRO A 31 -37.87 -39.23 29.21
C PRO A 31 -37.17 -39.29 27.83
N VAL A 32 -37.33 -40.42 27.12
CA VAL A 32 -36.63 -40.74 25.85
C VAL A 32 -37.63 -41.01 24.72
N ALA A 33 -37.33 -40.54 23.50
CA ALA A 33 -37.93 -41.04 22.26
C ALA A 33 -37.11 -40.61 21.01
N ASN A 34 -37.19 -41.26 19.84
CA ASN A 34 -37.08 -42.72 19.59
C ASN A 34 -36.79 -42.98 18.08
N GLY A 35 -35.93 -43.96 17.76
CA GLY A 35 -35.65 -44.42 16.39
C GLY A 35 -34.78 -43.49 15.52
N GLY A 36 -34.06 -43.98 14.49
CA GLY A 36 -33.84 -45.38 14.09
C GLY A 36 -32.87 -45.49 12.90
N ILE A 37 -32.02 -46.52 12.87
CA ILE A 37 -30.98 -46.73 11.84
C ILE A 37 -31.23 -48.07 11.09
N PRO A 38 -31.14 -48.12 9.76
CA PRO A 38 -30.91 -49.34 8.99
C PRO A 38 -29.41 -49.54 8.68
N THR A 39 -28.92 -50.79 8.78
CA THR A 39 -27.49 -51.14 8.74
C THR A 39 -27.09 -52.06 7.59
N VAL A 40 -25.96 -51.73 6.92
CA VAL A 40 -24.91 -52.52 6.20
C VAL A 40 -25.18 -53.97 5.70
N PRO A 41 -24.48 -54.44 4.63
CA PRO A 41 -23.29 -55.29 4.88
C PRO A 41 -22.13 -55.20 3.85
N GLY A 42 -20.91 -55.62 4.27
CA GLY A 42 -19.70 -55.83 3.43
C GLY A 42 -18.47 -55.03 3.89
N ALA A 43 -17.66 -55.44 4.89
CA ALA A 43 -16.69 -56.55 4.91
C ALA A 43 -15.66 -56.50 3.75
N LEU A 44 -14.34 -56.41 3.97
CA LEU A 44 -13.47 -57.35 4.71
C LEU A 44 -12.39 -56.66 5.60
N SER A 45 -11.54 -57.45 6.29
CA SER A 45 -10.77 -56.99 7.46
C SER A 45 -9.34 -57.56 7.63
N ALA A 46 -8.39 -56.67 8.00
CA ALA A 46 -7.17 -56.94 8.78
C ALA A 46 -6.06 -57.84 8.14
N PRO A 47 -4.85 -57.98 8.74
CA PRO A 47 -4.29 -57.33 9.94
C PRO A 47 -2.94 -56.61 9.71
N SER A 48 -2.38 -56.02 10.77
CA SER A 48 -0.99 -55.55 10.85
C SER A 48 -0.05 -56.64 11.40
N LEU A 49 1.25 -56.53 11.11
CA LEU A 49 2.29 -57.37 11.73
C LEU A 49 3.61 -56.58 11.90
N ASN A 50 4.28 -56.76 13.04
CA ASN A 50 5.62 -56.27 13.33
C ASN A 50 6.64 -57.42 13.26
N LEU A 51 7.85 -57.17 12.74
CA LEU A 51 9.05 -57.92 13.13
C LEU A 51 10.35 -57.16 12.74
N ARG A 52 11.38 -57.28 13.57
CA ARG A 52 12.77 -56.90 13.29
C ARG A 52 13.52 -58.06 12.64
N ILE A 53 14.67 -57.82 12.01
CA ILE A 53 15.97 -58.48 12.31
C ILE A 53 17.14 -57.82 11.55
N ASP A 54 18.16 -57.46 12.33
CA ASP A 54 19.63 -57.37 12.16
C ASP A 54 20.38 -57.08 10.82
N GLN A 55 21.51 -56.39 11.04
CA GLN A 55 22.73 -56.17 10.22
C GLN A 55 23.53 -57.50 10.00
N PRO A 56 24.54 -57.65 9.09
CA PRO A 56 25.67 -56.68 8.91
C PRO A 56 26.47 -56.65 7.56
N LEU A 57 27.48 -55.75 7.51
CA LEU A 57 28.67 -55.70 6.59
C LEU A 57 28.42 -55.47 5.07
N GLY A 58 29.27 -54.76 4.30
CA GLY A 58 30.48 -53.99 4.62
C GLY A 58 31.29 -53.58 3.35
N LEU A 59 32.45 -52.93 3.54
CA LEU A 59 33.57 -52.65 2.59
C LEU A 59 33.62 -51.36 1.73
N LEU A 60 34.82 -50.74 1.80
CA LEU A 60 35.61 -49.99 0.78
C LEU A 60 35.30 -48.52 0.37
N LEU A 61 36.13 -47.64 0.96
CA LEU A 61 36.80 -46.46 0.34
C LEU A 61 37.92 -46.94 -0.64
N PRO A 62 38.68 -46.10 -1.42
CA PRO A 62 38.91 -44.65 -1.23
C PRO A 62 39.14 -43.73 -2.48
N SER A 63 39.17 -42.42 -2.19
CA SER A 63 40.04 -41.33 -2.73
C SER A 63 40.40 -41.20 -4.23
N GLY A 64 40.24 -39.97 -4.74
CA GLY A 64 41.04 -39.40 -5.83
C GLY A 64 41.21 -37.88 -5.63
N SER A 65 42.43 -37.35 -5.80
CA SER A 65 42.81 -35.94 -5.48
C SER A 65 43.75 -35.36 -6.56
N LEU A 66 44.40 -34.21 -6.25
CA LEU A 66 45.43 -33.47 -7.03
C LEU A 66 44.84 -32.38 -7.97
N LEU A 67 45.42 -31.17 -8.14
CA LEU A 67 46.60 -30.52 -7.51
C LEU A 67 46.63 -28.99 -7.77
N ALA A 68 47.24 -28.20 -6.86
CA ALA A 68 47.95 -26.90 -7.07
C ALA A 68 47.18 -25.69 -7.69
N ALA A 69 47.52 -24.40 -7.51
CA ALA A 69 48.39 -23.58 -6.61
C ALA A 69 48.09 -22.07 -6.97
N PRO A 70 48.76 -21.00 -6.46
CA PRO A 70 49.80 -20.86 -5.43
C PRO A 70 49.41 -19.85 -4.30
N ALA A 71 50.38 -19.31 -3.56
CA ALA A 71 50.17 -18.36 -2.44
C ALA A 71 51.20 -17.22 -2.41
N ALA A 72 50.81 -16.03 -1.92
CA ALA A 72 51.63 -14.94 -1.34
C ALA A 72 50.78 -13.66 -1.14
N PRO A 73 51.18 -12.67 -0.31
CA PRO A 73 52.00 -12.75 0.91
C PRO A 73 51.30 -12.10 2.14
N SER A 74 51.84 -12.33 3.34
CA SER A 74 51.46 -11.62 4.57
C SER A 74 52.40 -10.43 4.85
N VAL A 75 51.85 -9.28 5.30
CA VAL A 75 52.60 -8.11 5.79
C VAL A 75 51.99 -7.64 7.13
N GLU A 76 52.77 -6.93 7.94
CA GLU A 76 52.63 -6.84 9.40
C GLU A 76 51.63 -5.80 9.92
N LEU A 77 51.13 -6.05 11.14
CA LEU A 77 50.38 -5.09 11.95
C LEU A 77 51.34 -4.29 12.87
N PRO A 78 51.33 -2.95 12.86
CA PRO A 78 52.04 -2.14 13.84
C PRO A 78 51.47 -2.34 15.26
N GLN A 79 52.35 -2.47 16.24
CA GLN A 79 51.97 -2.58 17.66
C GLN A 79 51.56 -1.22 18.24
N ALA A 80 50.61 -1.22 19.17
CA ALA A 80 50.27 -0.03 19.94
C ALA A 80 51.29 0.24 21.06
N LEU A 81 51.65 1.51 21.25
CA LEU A 81 52.36 2.01 22.43
C LEU A 81 51.67 3.28 22.97
N PRO A 82 51.61 3.48 24.30
CA PRO A 82 50.85 4.57 24.92
C PRO A 82 51.67 5.85 25.11
N VAL A 83 51.00 7.01 25.10
CA VAL A 83 51.54 8.30 25.58
C VAL A 83 50.47 9.01 26.43
N SER A 84 50.92 9.74 27.45
CA SER A 84 50.11 10.32 28.53
C SER A 84 49.42 11.64 28.18
N MET A 85 48.31 11.91 28.88
CA MET A 85 47.75 13.27 29.06
C MET A 85 48.36 13.91 30.32
N PRO A 86 48.73 15.21 30.31
CA PRO A 86 49.25 15.92 31.49
C PRO A 86 48.16 16.58 32.35
N GLU A 87 48.50 16.92 33.60
CA GLU A 87 47.62 17.57 34.58
C GLU A 87 47.66 19.11 34.54
N GLU A 88 46.62 19.70 35.14
CA GLU A 88 46.43 21.04 35.72
C GLU A 88 47.19 22.29 35.21
N ALA A 89 46.39 23.35 34.99
CA ALA A 89 46.78 24.72 35.31
C ALA A 89 45.60 25.43 36.02
N VAL A 90 45.71 25.63 37.33
CA VAL A 90 44.67 26.28 38.15
C VAL A 90 44.81 27.81 38.10
N LEU A 91 43.69 28.52 37.89
CA LEU A 91 43.57 29.93 38.22
C LEU A 91 42.25 30.20 38.95
N GLN A 92 42.32 30.37 40.27
CA GLN A 92 41.18 30.79 41.08
C GLN A 92 40.95 32.29 40.94
N THR A 93 39.69 32.70 40.86
CA THR A 93 39.27 34.04 41.29
C THR A 93 37.99 33.94 42.11
N ARG A 94 37.98 34.55 43.30
CA ARG A 94 36.83 34.55 44.21
C ARG A 94 35.71 35.45 43.67
N VAL A 95 34.47 35.02 43.87
CA VAL A 95 33.36 35.93 44.18
C VAL A 95 32.80 35.51 45.55
N SER A 96 32.64 36.48 46.44
CA SER A 96 32.24 36.28 47.83
C SER A 96 30.73 36.35 48.02
N ASP A 97 30.24 35.80 49.14
CA ASP A 97 28.87 36.00 49.61
C ASP A 97 28.45 37.49 49.61
N ARG A 98 27.24 37.74 49.12
CA ARG A 98 26.39 38.81 49.64
C ARG A 98 24.98 38.27 49.84
N LYS A 99 24.46 38.47 51.05
CA LYS A 99 23.02 38.54 51.27
C LYS A 99 22.53 39.87 50.72
N GLU A 100 21.32 39.90 50.18
CA GLU A 100 20.52 41.11 50.16
C GLU A 100 19.06 40.71 50.42
N GLN A 101 18.38 41.50 51.26
CA GLN A 101 16.96 41.38 51.55
C GLN A 101 16.28 42.68 51.09
N ASP A 102 14.99 42.54 50.75
CA ASP A 102 13.98 43.59 50.60
C ASP A 102 14.05 44.54 49.38
N LEU A 103 12.85 44.96 48.97
CA LEU A 103 12.49 45.96 47.94
C LEU A 103 12.73 45.51 46.46
N ASP A 104 11.81 45.71 45.51
CA ASP A 104 10.45 46.29 45.49
C ASP A 104 9.64 45.64 44.33
N PRO A 105 8.42 45.10 44.55
CA PRO A 105 7.68 44.33 43.53
C PRO A 105 6.94 45.23 42.50
N GLY A 106 7.69 45.98 41.69
CA GLY A 106 7.12 47.11 40.93
C GLY A 106 7.54 47.33 39.46
N ARG A 107 8.39 46.49 38.83
CA ARG A 107 8.77 46.62 37.38
C ARG A 107 9.22 45.28 36.77
N ASN A 108 8.95 45.08 35.49
CA ASN A 108 9.29 43.88 34.73
C ASN A 108 10.60 44.01 33.92
N ALA A 109 11.28 42.90 33.65
CA ALA A 109 12.67 42.86 33.18
C ALA A 109 12.89 43.15 31.67
N LEU A 110 11.91 43.73 30.97
CA LEU A 110 11.93 43.85 29.50
C LEU A 110 12.45 45.19 28.95
N GLU A 111 12.70 46.19 29.79
CA GLU A 111 13.20 47.51 29.39
C GLU A 111 14.73 47.69 29.58
N ARG A 112 15.48 46.62 29.90
CA ARG A 112 16.92 46.70 30.24
C ARG A 112 17.87 46.06 29.21
N LEU A 113 17.38 45.63 28.04
CA LEU A 113 18.17 44.96 26.99
C LEU A 113 17.97 45.61 25.61
N SER A 114 18.09 46.94 25.56
CA SER A 114 17.98 47.74 24.33
C SER A 114 19.05 48.84 24.26
N ALA A 115 20.32 48.49 24.50
CA ALA A 115 21.48 49.33 24.21
C ALA A 115 22.76 48.48 23.98
N GLU A 116 23.55 48.90 22.98
CA GLU A 116 25.02 48.80 22.87
C GLU A 116 25.76 47.47 23.19
N ILE A 117 26.05 46.67 22.15
CA ILE A 117 27.41 46.10 21.89
C ILE A 117 27.64 46.18 20.35
N PRO A 118 28.81 46.65 19.87
CA PRO A 118 29.05 46.84 18.42
C PRO A 118 29.48 45.56 17.67
N PHE A 119 29.39 45.63 16.34
CA PHE A 119 29.80 44.59 15.39
C PHE A 119 31.32 44.67 15.13
N VAL A 120 31.99 43.53 14.95
CA VAL A 120 33.41 43.44 14.57
C VAL A 120 33.57 42.37 13.48
N GLU A 121 34.16 42.75 12.35
CA GLU A 121 34.54 41.83 11.28
C GLU A 121 35.98 41.32 11.49
N PRO A 122 36.26 40.03 11.23
CA PRO A 122 37.61 39.53 11.04
C PRO A 122 38.04 39.66 9.56
N GLU A 123 39.30 40.01 9.34
CA GLU A 123 39.86 40.36 8.03
C GLU A 123 40.08 39.16 7.08
N ALA A 124 40.19 39.42 5.79
CA ALA A 124 40.51 38.42 4.77
C ALA A 124 42.02 38.15 4.67
N ALA A 125 42.40 36.88 4.50
CA ALA A 125 43.77 36.47 4.20
C ALA A 125 43.92 36.08 2.72
N ASP A 126 44.88 36.71 2.05
CA ASP A 126 45.14 36.68 0.60
C ASP A 126 45.52 35.28 0.06
N PHE A 127 45.14 35.02 -1.21
CA PHE A 127 45.77 33.99 -2.04
C PHE A 127 45.69 34.36 -3.53
N GLN A 128 46.75 34.98 -4.04
CA GLN A 128 46.89 35.36 -5.45
C GLN A 128 47.26 34.15 -6.32
N GLY A 129 46.73 34.07 -7.55
CA GLY A 129 47.03 32.92 -8.41
C GLY A 129 46.46 32.90 -9.83
N GLN A 130 46.69 33.96 -10.63
CA GLN A 130 46.70 33.99 -12.12
C GLN A 130 45.51 33.34 -12.89
N LYS A 131 44.70 34.14 -13.60
CA LYS A 131 44.75 34.35 -15.07
C LYS A 131 44.40 33.09 -15.91
N ASP A 132 43.50 33.14 -16.90
CA ASP A 132 43.41 34.16 -17.96
C ASP A 132 41.98 34.44 -18.48
N PHE A 133 41.87 35.53 -19.26
CA PHE A 133 40.88 35.99 -20.27
C PHE A 133 39.53 35.27 -20.52
N ALA A 134 38.47 35.93 -21.02
CA ALA A 134 38.04 37.35 -21.08
C ALA A 134 36.71 37.43 -21.87
N ASP A 135 35.94 38.51 -21.69
CA ASP A 135 34.96 39.12 -22.62
C ASP A 135 33.89 38.24 -23.33
N ARG A 136 32.62 38.66 -23.42
CA ARG A 136 32.15 40.03 -23.65
C ARG A 136 30.91 40.39 -22.83
N SER A 137 30.92 41.59 -22.28
CA SER A 137 29.71 42.34 -21.95
C SER A 137 29.03 42.91 -23.20
N PHE A 138 27.73 43.20 -23.11
CA PHE A 138 27.18 44.50 -23.52
C PHE A 138 25.83 44.73 -22.83
N ASP A 139 25.50 46.01 -22.62
CA ASP A 139 24.38 46.50 -21.80
C ASP A 139 23.69 47.65 -22.57
N PHE A 140 22.34 47.71 -22.57
CA PHE A 140 21.56 48.92 -22.23
C PHE A 140 20.03 48.74 -22.41
N LYS A 141 19.31 49.03 -21.31
CA LYS A 141 18.11 49.90 -21.19
C LYS A 141 16.99 49.92 -22.26
N LEU A 142 15.77 49.66 -21.76
CA LEU A 142 14.55 50.50 -21.84
C LEU A 142 14.25 51.31 -23.12
N GLY A 143 13.08 51.03 -23.71
CA GLY A 143 12.37 51.94 -24.62
C GLY A 143 10.88 51.60 -24.71
N LEU A 144 10.01 52.46 -24.17
CA LEU A 144 8.57 52.52 -24.46
C LEU A 144 8.38 53.55 -25.59
N GLU A 145 7.48 53.29 -26.55
CA GLU A 145 6.31 54.13 -26.90
C GLU A 145 5.65 53.78 -28.25
N GLU A 146 4.33 54.00 -28.31
CA GLU A 146 3.45 54.27 -29.48
C GLU A 146 3.36 53.33 -30.72
N ALA A 147 2.33 53.39 -31.58
CA ALA A 147 0.88 53.63 -31.37
C ALA A 147 0.05 53.37 -32.68
N GLY A 148 -1.12 52.73 -32.56
CA GLY A 148 -2.18 52.69 -33.60
C GLY A 148 -1.89 51.77 -34.82
N ARG A 149 -2.86 51.44 -35.69
CA ARG A 149 -4.32 51.74 -35.79
C ARG A 149 -5.02 50.50 -36.41
N GLY A 150 -6.31 50.20 -36.23
CA GLY A 150 -7.37 50.79 -35.38
C GLY A 150 -8.78 50.61 -35.99
N SER A 151 -9.82 50.44 -35.14
CA SER A 151 -11.28 50.44 -35.47
C SER A 151 -11.79 49.30 -36.40
N VAL A 152 -13.06 48.87 -36.39
CA VAL A 152 -14.34 49.54 -36.03
C VAL A 152 -15.24 48.66 -35.13
N VAL A 153 -16.13 49.33 -34.38
CA VAL A 153 -17.10 48.81 -33.39
C VAL A 153 -18.31 48.10 -34.02
N ALA A 154 -18.81 47.03 -33.36
CA ALA A 154 -20.22 46.62 -33.42
C ALA A 154 -20.63 45.81 -32.16
N GLU A 155 -21.54 46.36 -31.35
CA GLU A 155 -22.22 45.70 -30.22
C GLU A 155 -23.48 46.51 -29.85
N PRO A 156 -24.49 45.98 -29.12
CA PRO A 156 -24.91 44.57 -28.99
C PRO A 156 -26.40 44.35 -29.34
N SER A 157 -26.85 43.09 -29.39
CA SER A 157 -28.28 42.75 -29.25
C SER A 157 -28.43 41.41 -28.49
N GLN A 158 -29.56 41.22 -27.80
CA GLN A 158 -29.67 40.28 -26.67
C GLN A 158 -30.39 38.97 -27.01
N SER A 159 -30.17 37.96 -26.15
CA SER A 159 -30.80 36.61 -26.12
C SER A 159 -30.41 35.68 -27.29
N GLU A 160 -30.34 34.35 -27.11
CA GLU A 160 -30.78 33.51 -25.96
C GLU A 160 -29.62 32.75 -25.30
N ALA A 161 -29.72 32.52 -23.99
CA ALA A 161 -28.71 31.78 -23.21
C ALA A 161 -29.14 30.32 -22.98
N ALA A 162 -28.78 29.42 -23.90
CA ALA A 162 -28.85 27.98 -23.68
C ALA A 162 -27.54 27.51 -23.00
N GLY A 163 -27.62 27.00 -21.77
CA GLY A 163 -26.46 26.76 -20.93
C GLY A 163 -25.52 25.66 -21.44
N GLN A 164 -24.28 26.02 -21.79
CA GLN A 164 -23.18 25.06 -21.80
C GLN A 164 -22.81 24.73 -20.34
N ALA A 165 -23.08 23.50 -19.92
CA ALA A 165 -22.55 22.99 -18.66
C ALA A 165 -21.02 22.87 -18.79
N SER A 166 -20.28 23.71 -18.08
CA SER A 166 -18.83 23.51 -17.93
C SER A 166 -18.59 22.23 -17.15
N ALA A 167 -17.68 21.39 -17.64
CA ALA A 167 -17.16 20.29 -16.84
C ALA A 167 -16.31 20.90 -15.71
N GLN A 168 -16.92 21.08 -14.54
CA GLN A 168 -16.17 21.43 -13.33
C GLN A 168 -15.14 20.32 -13.06
N GLU A 169 -13.93 20.72 -12.69
CA GLU A 169 -13.04 19.82 -11.96
C GLU A 169 -13.78 19.36 -10.69
N PRO A 170 -13.71 18.06 -10.32
CA PRO A 170 -14.49 17.54 -9.21
C PRO A 170 -14.12 18.27 -7.90
N SER A 171 -15.07 18.98 -7.31
CA SER A 171 -14.87 19.65 -6.04
C SER A 171 -14.74 18.59 -4.92
N PRO A 172 -13.79 18.74 -3.98
CA PRO A 172 -13.67 17.83 -2.84
C PRO A 172 -14.79 18.10 -1.83
N GLN A 173 -15.99 17.60 -2.12
CA GLN A 173 -17.21 17.86 -1.36
C GLN A 173 -17.96 16.57 -0.99
N SER A 174 -17.39 15.83 -0.05
CA SER A 174 -18.20 15.31 1.06
C SER A 174 -18.10 16.32 2.21
N ASP A 175 -18.93 17.36 2.14
CA ASP A 175 -19.22 18.19 3.32
C ASP A 175 -19.87 17.27 4.37
N ASP A 176 -19.37 17.29 5.60
CA ASP A 176 -19.89 16.47 6.69
C ASP A 176 -21.25 16.97 7.22
N GLY A 177 -21.63 18.20 6.86
CA GLY A 177 -22.85 18.88 7.30
C GLY A 177 -22.58 20.06 8.24
N GLY A 178 -21.32 20.30 8.61
CA GLY A 178 -20.88 21.54 9.26
C GLY A 178 -20.34 22.58 8.29
N GLY A 179 -19.87 22.16 7.10
CA GLY A 179 -19.16 23.00 6.15
C GLY A 179 -17.83 23.52 6.70
N ALA A 180 -17.21 24.42 5.94
CA ALA A 180 -15.97 25.10 6.35
C ALA A 180 -16.22 26.25 7.36
N ALA A 181 -17.41 26.35 7.97
CA ALA A 181 -17.88 27.55 8.67
C ALA A 181 -17.53 27.62 10.17
N TYR A 182 -16.61 26.77 10.65
CA TYR A 182 -16.19 26.75 12.05
C TYR A 182 -15.26 27.93 12.42
N PRO A 183 -15.27 28.40 13.68
CA PRO A 183 -14.42 29.50 14.13
C PRO A 183 -12.95 29.10 14.13
N ARG A 184 -12.08 29.92 13.54
CA ARG A 184 -10.63 29.71 13.45
C ARG A 184 -9.91 31.05 13.38
N ARG A 185 -8.75 31.17 14.02
CA ARG A 185 -7.92 32.39 13.94
C ARG A 185 -7.10 32.36 12.65
N LYS A 186 -6.61 33.53 12.26
CA LYS A 186 -5.63 33.68 11.19
C LYS A 186 -4.24 33.86 11.77
N VAL A 187 -3.25 33.13 11.25
CA VAL A 187 -1.83 33.29 11.55
C VAL A 187 -1.07 33.69 10.28
N ARG A 188 -0.09 34.59 10.39
CA ARG A 188 0.60 35.17 9.23
C ARG A 188 2.07 34.79 9.16
N PHE A 189 2.49 34.27 8.01
CA PHE A 189 3.86 33.82 7.75
C PHE A 189 4.31 34.22 6.34
N ASN A 190 5.41 34.97 6.24
CA ASN A 190 6.05 35.39 4.98
C ASN A 190 5.11 36.00 3.91
N ASN A 191 4.09 36.75 4.37
CA ASN A 191 3.00 37.39 3.60
C ASN A 191 1.84 36.45 3.17
N HIS A 192 1.88 35.19 3.56
CA HIS A 192 0.73 34.28 3.47
C HIS A 192 -0.04 34.25 4.81
N GLU A 193 -1.32 33.89 4.74
CA GLU A 193 -2.22 33.80 5.89
C GLU A 193 -2.85 32.41 5.97
N PHE A 194 -2.67 31.75 7.11
CA PHE A 194 -3.09 30.38 7.39
C PHE A 194 -4.16 30.38 8.48
N ASP A 195 -4.97 29.32 8.53
CA ASP A 195 -5.89 29.08 9.65
C ASP A 195 -5.16 28.43 10.83
N SER A 196 -5.47 28.84 12.07
CA SER A 196 -4.87 28.25 13.27
C SER A 196 -5.17 26.76 13.43
N VAL A 197 -6.33 26.31 12.94
CA VAL A 197 -6.78 24.92 12.97
C VAL A 197 -7.42 24.55 11.62
N ALA A 198 -6.87 23.53 10.97
CA ALA A 198 -7.44 22.88 9.80
C ALA A 198 -7.96 21.48 10.18
N LEU A 199 -9.19 21.16 9.76
CA LEU A 199 -9.90 19.94 10.11
C LEU A 199 -10.35 19.21 8.83
N ARG A 200 -10.02 17.92 8.70
CA ARG A 200 -10.56 17.06 7.62
C ARG A 200 -11.90 16.46 8.07
N PRO A 201 -12.94 16.43 7.21
CA PRO A 201 -12.93 16.77 5.77
C PRO A 201 -13.20 18.26 5.45
N ASN A 202 -13.50 19.10 6.43
CA ASN A 202 -14.05 20.46 6.24
C ASN A 202 -13.11 21.46 5.53
N VAL A 203 -11.80 21.30 5.69
CA VAL A 203 -10.75 22.19 5.14
C VAL A 203 -9.60 21.33 4.61
N PRO A 204 -9.13 21.50 3.37
CA PRO A 204 -7.98 20.75 2.87
C PRO A 204 -6.70 21.04 3.65
N VAL A 205 -5.97 20.01 4.09
CA VAL A 205 -4.77 20.16 4.93
C VAL A 205 -3.50 20.09 4.06
N GLU A 206 -3.48 19.18 3.08
CA GLU A 206 -2.41 19.08 2.08
C GLU A 206 -2.13 20.43 1.41
N GLU A 207 -3.19 21.16 1.03
CA GLU A 207 -3.09 22.50 0.43
C GLU A 207 -2.34 23.48 1.34
N LYS A 208 -2.63 23.48 2.65
CA LYS A 208 -2.04 24.43 3.61
C LYS A 208 -0.59 24.08 3.96
N ILE A 209 -0.23 22.80 3.93
CA ILE A 209 1.16 22.35 3.98
C ILE A 209 1.91 22.82 2.70
N VAL A 210 1.33 22.64 1.52
CA VAL A 210 1.91 23.13 0.24
C VAL A 210 2.05 24.65 0.26
N GLU A 211 1.09 25.42 0.80
CA GLU A 211 1.23 26.87 0.98
C GLU A 211 2.36 27.24 1.95
N ALA A 212 2.53 26.55 3.07
CA ALA A 212 3.64 26.79 4.00
C ALA A 212 5.01 26.52 3.35
N ILE A 213 5.11 25.47 2.53
CA ILE A 213 6.31 25.13 1.75
C ILE A 213 6.57 26.14 0.62
N LYS A 214 5.53 26.68 -0.03
CA LYS A 214 5.64 27.79 -0.99
C LYS A 214 6.12 29.08 -0.30
N ALA A 215 5.59 29.40 0.87
CA ALA A 215 5.89 30.61 1.65
C ALA A 215 7.30 30.61 2.30
N SER A 216 7.88 29.42 2.51
CA SER A 216 9.19 29.24 3.16
C SER A 216 10.36 29.76 2.30
N ARG A 217 11.34 30.39 2.97
CA ARG A 217 12.47 31.12 2.34
C ARG A 217 13.86 30.71 2.82
N LYS A 218 13.99 29.95 3.93
CA LYS A 218 15.29 29.60 4.54
C LYS A 218 15.38 28.12 4.92
N THR A 219 14.45 27.62 5.74
CA THR A 219 14.55 26.25 6.30
C THR A 219 13.20 25.58 6.45
N ILE A 220 13.08 24.31 6.08
CA ILE A 220 11.95 23.45 6.44
C ILE A 220 12.53 22.24 7.18
N ARG A 221 12.07 22.04 8.41
CA ARG A 221 12.42 20.89 9.25
C ARG A 221 11.15 20.10 9.51
N LEU A 222 11.16 18.80 9.25
CA LEU A 222 9.99 17.97 9.48
C LEU A 222 10.36 16.63 10.14
N ALA A 223 9.44 16.14 10.96
CA ALA A 223 9.50 14.82 11.58
C ALA A 223 8.13 14.17 11.46
N LEU A 224 8.03 13.10 10.67
CA LEU A 224 6.76 12.50 10.28
C LEU A 224 6.79 10.97 10.41
N TYR A 225 5.65 10.39 10.76
CA TYR A 225 5.42 8.95 10.72
C TYR A 225 5.31 8.46 9.27
N GLU A 226 4.32 8.97 8.53
CA GLU A 226 3.98 8.54 7.18
C GLU A 226 4.05 9.72 6.20
N PHE A 227 4.72 9.51 5.06
CA PHE A 227 4.81 10.47 3.96
C PHE A 227 4.40 9.77 2.65
N LYS A 228 3.23 10.13 2.11
CA LYS A 228 2.63 9.59 0.88
C LYS A 228 1.81 10.67 0.14
N SER A 229 2.32 11.91 0.15
CA SER A 229 1.73 13.06 -0.56
C SER A 229 2.66 13.48 -1.69
N ARG A 230 2.18 13.32 -2.93
CA ARG A 230 2.90 13.76 -4.12
C ARG A 230 2.91 15.28 -4.25
N ALA A 231 1.79 15.96 -3.97
CA ALA A 231 1.72 17.42 -4.04
C ALA A 231 2.72 18.10 -3.10
N VAL A 232 2.88 17.54 -1.89
CA VAL A 232 3.87 17.98 -0.90
C VAL A 232 5.30 17.59 -1.29
N MET A 233 5.54 16.37 -1.79
CA MET A 233 6.85 15.97 -2.34
C MET A 233 7.34 16.99 -3.38
N GLU A 234 6.49 17.31 -4.36
CA GLU A 234 6.82 18.27 -5.40
C GLU A 234 6.94 19.70 -4.87
N ALA A 235 6.19 20.09 -3.83
CA ALA A 235 6.37 21.36 -3.15
C ALA A 235 7.75 21.46 -2.48
N LEU A 236 8.23 20.39 -1.83
CA LEU A 236 9.57 20.32 -1.23
C LEU A 236 10.66 20.38 -2.32
N GLN A 237 10.52 19.63 -3.42
CA GLN A 237 11.41 19.72 -4.60
C GLN A 237 11.47 21.14 -5.18
N ARG A 238 10.32 21.81 -5.30
CA ARG A 238 10.23 23.22 -5.74
C ARG A 238 10.85 24.18 -4.72
N ALA A 239 10.72 23.93 -3.41
CA ALA A 239 11.32 24.76 -2.36
C ALA A 239 12.85 24.61 -2.29
N ARG A 240 13.38 23.40 -2.43
CA ARG A 240 14.83 23.16 -2.53
C ARG A 240 15.45 23.87 -3.74
N ARG A 241 14.77 23.85 -4.91
CA ARG A 241 15.19 24.62 -6.09
C ARG A 241 15.21 26.15 -5.87
N ARG A 242 14.48 26.68 -4.88
CA ARG A 242 14.58 28.09 -4.44
C ARG A 242 15.66 28.35 -3.37
N GLY A 243 16.54 27.37 -3.10
CA GLY A 243 17.61 27.49 -2.09
C GLY A 243 17.16 27.27 -0.64
N VAL A 244 15.93 26.81 -0.40
CA VAL A 244 15.45 26.49 0.96
C VAL A 244 16.14 25.21 1.45
N LYS A 245 16.78 25.24 2.63
CA LYS A 245 17.32 24.02 3.26
C LYS A 245 16.16 23.16 3.75
N ILE A 246 16.12 21.88 3.38
CA ILE A 246 15.07 20.95 3.78
C ILE A 246 15.71 19.75 4.49
N GLU A 247 15.27 19.50 5.72
CA GLU A 247 15.84 18.51 6.64
C GLU A 247 14.72 17.58 7.15
N ILE A 248 14.84 16.27 6.91
CA ILE A 248 13.75 15.29 7.01
C ILE A 248 14.11 14.17 7.99
N ILE A 249 13.17 13.82 8.87
CA ILE A 249 13.25 12.66 9.77
C ILE A 249 11.96 11.82 9.62
N LEU A 250 12.07 10.58 9.12
CA LEU A 250 10.93 9.66 9.03
C LEU A 250 11.06 8.42 9.92
N ASP A 251 9.93 7.78 10.19
CA ASP A 251 9.85 6.51 10.92
C ASP A 251 10.48 5.31 10.19
N TYR A 252 11.21 4.48 10.96
CA TYR A 252 11.85 3.27 10.44
C TYR A 252 10.85 2.32 9.75
N SER A 253 9.66 2.08 10.33
CA SER A 253 8.69 1.14 9.76
C SER A 253 7.97 1.67 8.51
N ASN A 254 8.03 2.98 8.25
CA ASN A 254 7.48 3.57 7.02
C ASN A 254 8.52 3.62 5.88
N VAL A 255 9.82 3.70 6.21
CA VAL A 255 10.93 3.62 5.24
C VAL A 255 11.25 2.15 4.91
N PHE A 256 11.27 1.28 5.92
CA PHE A 256 11.52 -0.16 5.83
C PHE A 256 10.33 -0.95 6.42
N PRO A 257 9.18 -1.01 5.72
CA PRO A 257 8.02 -1.76 6.19
C PRO A 257 8.30 -3.25 6.23
N LYS A 258 7.79 -3.93 7.27
CA LYS A 258 7.86 -5.39 7.42
C LYS A 258 6.84 -6.08 6.50
N ASN A 259 7.21 -7.25 6.00
CA ASN A 259 6.25 -8.22 5.44
C ASN A 259 5.64 -9.01 6.60
N GLU A 260 4.41 -8.66 7.00
CA GLU A 260 3.61 -9.45 7.95
C GLU A 260 2.36 -9.94 7.20
N ALA A 261 2.26 -11.26 6.95
CA ALA A 261 1.22 -11.87 6.09
C ALA A 261 -0.21 -11.56 6.56
N ASP A 262 -0.41 -11.42 7.86
CA ASP A 262 -1.71 -11.13 8.49
C ASP A 262 -2.03 -9.62 8.58
N SER A 263 -1.11 -8.72 8.16
CA SER A 263 -1.28 -7.29 8.37
C SER A 263 -2.27 -6.65 7.40
N THR A 264 -3.49 -6.42 7.89
CA THR A 264 -4.48 -5.57 7.22
C THR A 264 -4.06 -4.09 7.08
N TYR A 265 -2.94 -3.66 7.68
CA TYR A 265 -2.45 -2.28 7.62
C TYR A 265 -1.22 -2.11 6.70
N ARG A 266 -1.46 -2.28 5.39
CA ARG A 266 -0.66 -1.83 4.23
C ARG A 266 0.87 -1.62 4.43
N ALA A 267 1.63 -2.68 4.18
CA ALA A 267 3.03 -2.57 3.77
C ALA A 267 3.14 -2.39 2.24
N ARG A 268 3.25 -1.13 1.77
CA ARG A 268 3.88 -0.79 0.47
C ARG A 268 4.88 0.34 0.72
N ARG A 269 6.11 0.21 0.20
CA ARG A 269 7.11 1.28 0.27
C ARG A 269 6.56 2.53 -0.42
N SER A 270 6.74 3.71 0.18
CA SER A 270 6.25 4.97 -0.38
C SER A 270 7.14 5.45 -1.53
N ASN A 271 6.56 5.65 -2.72
CA ASN A 271 7.29 6.19 -3.87
C ASN A 271 7.80 7.62 -3.58
N GLU A 272 7.04 8.38 -2.80
CA GLU A 272 7.33 9.77 -2.46
C GLU A 272 8.52 9.87 -1.47
N ILE A 273 8.65 8.89 -0.56
CA ILE A 273 9.84 8.73 0.29
C ILE A 273 11.09 8.47 -0.58
N TRP A 274 10.99 7.50 -1.50
CA TRP A 274 12.10 7.15 -2.38
C TRP A 274 12.50 8.31 -3.29
N GLY A 275 11.54 9.07 -3.82
CA GLY A 275 11.80 10.31 -4.57
C GLY A 275 12.68 11.30 -3.79
N LEU A 276 12.33 11.61 -2.54
CA LEU A 276 13.10 12.57 -1.73
C LEU A 276 14.50 12.05 -1.33
N ILE A 277 14.62 10.76 -1.00
CA ILE A 277 15.91 10.12 -0.69
C ILE A 277 16.88 10.28 -1.88
N ARG A 278 16.39 9.90 -3.05
CA ARG A 278 17.08 9.78 -4.34
C ARG A 278 17.45 11.12 -4.97
N ASP A 279 16.56 12.10 -4.84
CA ASP A 279 16.85 13.50 -5.18
C ASP A 279 17.91 14.09 -4.22
N GLY A 280 18.37 13.35 -3.20
CA GLY A 280 19.50 13.69 -2.33
C GLY A 280 19.15 14.70 -1.25
N PHE A 281 17.96 14.62 -0.66
CA PHE A 281 17.58 15.45 0.50
C PHE A 281 18.37 15.04 1.76
N ASP A 282 18.48 15.92 2.75
CA ASP A 282 19.01 15.56 4.08
C ASP A 282 17.97 14.70 4.81
N PHE A 283 18.03 13.41 4.53
CA PHE A 283 17.02 12.41 4.87
C PHE A 283 17.53 11.45 5.92
N ARG A 284 16.85 11.43 7.08
CA ARG A 284 17.19 10.62 8.24
C ARG A 284 16.01 9.73 8.63
N VAL A 285 16.33 8.62 9.27
CA VAL A 285 15.39 7.61 9.75
C VAL A 285 15.50 7.53 11.27
N LEU A 286 14.40 7.23 11.94
CA LEU A 286 14.33 7.05 13.38
C LEU A 286 13.42 5.85 13.73
N ARG A 287 13.96 4.84 14.42
CA ARG A 287 13.18 3.83 15.14
C ARG A 287 12.87 4.36 16.55
N GLY A 288 11.74 3.98 17.15
CA GLY A 288 11.45 4.33 18.55
C GLY A 288 12.43 3.73 19.55
N ALA A 289 12.27 4.09 20.82
CA ALA A 289 13.21 3.76 21.90
C ALA A 289 13.31 2.25 22.21
N THR A 290 12.29 1.46 21.86
CA THR A 290 12.31 -0.01 21.95
C THR A 290 12.32 -0.63 20.55
N ALA A 291 12.51 -1.95 20.46
CA ALA A 291 12.41 -2.70 19.19
C ALA A 291 11.01 -2.63 18.51
N TYR A 292 9.99 -2.14 19.22
CA TYR A 292 8.60 -2.00 18.76
C TYR A 292 8.07 -0.56 18.83
N GLY A 293 8.91 0.41 19.18
CA GLY A 293 8.58 1.83 19.17
C GLY A 293 8.73 2.47 17.78
N ILE A 294 7.99 3.55 17.53
CA ILE A 294 7.97 4.27 16.26
C ILE A 294 8.20 5.78 16.43
N ASN A 295 8.74 6.43 15.40
CA ASN A 295 8.68 7.89 15.29
C ASN A 295 7.28 8.29 14.79
N HIS A 296 6.33 8.40 15.72
CA HIS A 296 4.93 8.65 15.38
C HIS A 296 4.60 10.15 15.23
N ASN A 297 5.60 11.03 15.30
CA ASN A 297 5.49 12.47 15.08
C ASN A 297 4.81 12.86 13.77
N LYS A 298 4.21 14.05 13.77
CA LYS A 298 3.45 14.64 12.65
C LYS A 298 3.56 16.16 12.75
N PHE A 299 4.76 16.68 12.48
CA PHE A 299 5.01 18.12 12.57
C PHE A 299 6.08 18.64 11.61
N ALA A 300 6.01 19.93 11.31
CA ALA A 300 7.03 20.66 10.57
C ALA A 300 7.26 22.08 11.12
N VAL A 301 8.47 22.61 10.95
CA VAL A 301 8.89 23.96 11.34
C VAL A 301 9.46 24.70 10.12
N PHE A 302 8.82 25.81 9.76
CA PHE A 302 9.08 26.63 8.58
C PHE A 302 9.76 27.95 8.97
N ASP A 303 10.95 28.19 8.42
CA ASP A 303 11.90 29.29 8.70
C ASP A 303 12.19 29.56 10.20
N GLY A 304 11.84 28.62 11.10
CA GLY A 304 11.88 28.84 12.55
C GLY A 304 10.85 29.87 13.05
N ARG A 305 9.77 30.11 12.30
CA ARG A 305 8.77 31.18 12.57
C ARG A 305 7.31 30.73 12.47
N LEU A 306 7.03 29.67 11.73
CA LEU A 306 5.75 28.98 11.65
C LEU A 306 6.01 27.50 11.98
N ALA A 307 5.08 26.85 12.68
CA ALA A 307 5.06 25.41 12.83
C ALA A 307 3.68 24.83 12.49
N GLU A 308 3.68 23.63 11.93
CA GLU A 308 2.52 22.75 11.70
C GLU A 308 2.66 21.54 12.63
N PHE A 309 1.57 21.11 13.28
CA PHE A 309 1.51 19.90 14.11
C PHE A 309 0.07 19.37 14.23
N GLY A 310 -0.11 18.06 14.44
CA GLY A 310 -1.44 17.49 14.74
C GLY A 310 -1.53 15.97 14.59
N SER A 311 -2.73 15.46 14.25
CA SER A 311 -2.96 14.03 14.00
C SER A 311 -2.69 13.60 12.55
N TYR A 312 -2.57 14.57 11.65
CA TYR A 312 -2.54 14.41 10.19
C TYR A 312 -1.22 13.84 9.65
N ASN A 313 -1.27 12.66 9.01
CA ASN A 313 -0.15 12.15 8.21
C ASN A 313 -0.08 12.88 6.86
N TRP A 314 1.11 13.22 6.36
CA TRP A 314 1.27 13.89 5.06
C TRP A 314 1.05 12.89 3.90
N SER A 315 -0.22 12.52 3.66
CA SER A 315 -0.63 11.37 2.85
C SER A 315 -2.00 11.56 2.19
N PHE A 316 -2.19 10.98 1.00
CA PHE A 316 -3.48 10.97 0.31
C PHE A 316 -4.64 10.41 1.17
N THR A 317 -4.39 9.42 2.03
CA THR A 317 -5.43 8.82 2.87
C THR A 317 -5.84 9.67 4.06
N ALA A 318 -4.93 10.48 4.61
CA ALA A 318 -5.29 11.46 5.65
C ALA A 318 -6.11 12.62 5.06
N GLU A 319 -5.81 13.04 3.83
CA GLU A 319 -6.61 14.04 3.12
C GLU A 319 -7.99 13.48 2.72
N ASN A 320 -8.05 12.31 2.06
CA ASN A 320 -9.27 11.86 1.38
C ASN A 320 -10.01 10.68 2.05
N SER A 321 -9.60 10.22 3.24
CA SER A 321 -10.21 9.05 3.89
C SER A 321 -10.27 9.07 5.43
N HIS A 322 -9.82 10.13 6.10
CA HIS A 322 -9.78 10.21 7.56
C HIS A 322 -10.44 11.50 8.08
N TYR A 323 -11.00 11.46 9.30
CA TYR A 323 -11.13 12.66 10.15
C TYR A 323 -9.79 12.95 10.84
N GLU A 324 -9.24 14.16 10.64
CA GLU A 324 -7.88 14.56 11.05
C GLU A 324 -7.83 16.03 11.46
N ASN A 325 -6.80 16.40 12.24
CA ASN A 325 -6.50 17.80 12.55
C ASN A 325 -5.02 18.14 12.29
N ALA A 326 -4.79 19.37 11.84
CA ALA A 326 -3.49 20.02 11.80
C ALA A 326 -3.63 21.48 12.25
N LEU A 327 -2.68 21.97 13.05
CA LEU A 327 -2.66 23.32 13.59
C LEU A 327 -1.47 24.10 13.04
N PHE A 328 -1.68 25.37 12.71
CA PHE A 328 -0.62 26.26 12.24
C PHE A 328 -0.38 27.37 13.27
N THR A 329 0.85 27.48 13.78
CA THR A 329 1.20 28.43 14.85
C THR A 329 2.45 29.25 14.57
N THR A 330 2.40 30.53 14.94
CA THR A 330 3.55 31.45 14.99
C THR A 330 3.92 31.84 16.44
N GLU A 331 3.36 31.13 17.42
CA GLU A 331 3.64 31.31 18.84
C GLU A 331 5.10 30.95 19.13
N ARG A 332 5.91 31.94 19.56
CA ARG A 332 7.38 31.80 19.64
C ARG A 332 7.83 30.65 20.52
N SER A 333 7.18 30.45 21.67
CA SER A 333 7.43 29.33 22.60
C SER A 333 7.21 27.98 21.93
N ARG A 334 6.02 27.73 21.36
CA ARG A 334 5.68 26.47 20.68
C ARG A 334 6.53 26.19 19.44
N VAL A 335 6.81 27.20 18.62
CA VAL A 335 7.70 27.07 17.44
C VAL A 335 9.15 26.78 17.86
N TRP A 336 9.64 27.41 18.94
CA TRP A 336 10.96 27.13 19.49
C TRP A 336 11.04 25.74 20.11
N ALA A 337 10.03 25.30 20.86
CA ALA A 337 9.97 23.98 21.47
C ALA A 337 9.98 22.86 20.41
N LEU A 338 9.15 22.97 19.36
CA LEU A 338 9.16 22.04 18.23
C LEU A 338 10.51 22.04 17.49
N LYS A 339 11.20 23.19 17.40
CA LYS A 339 12.56 23.22 16.86
C LYS A 339 13.55 22.46 17.75
N GLN A 340 13.57 22.70 19.07
CA GLN A 340 14.47 21.98 19.99
C GLN A 340 14.21 20.47 19.97
N TYR A 341 12.93 20.06 19.92
CA TYR A 341 12.57 18.65 19.80
C TYR A 341 13.02 18.07 18.47
N TRP A 342 12.89 18.80 17.36
CA TRP A 342 13.45 18.37 16.09
C TRP A 342 14.99 18.24 16.12
N ASP A 343 15.70 19.17 16.76
CA ASP A 343 17.16 19.08 16.92
C ASP A 343 17.55 17.84 17.78
N TYR A 344 16.75 17.51 18.80
CA TYR A 344 16.86 16.28 19.59
C TYR A 344 16.61 15.03 18.73
N LEU A 345 15.52 14.97 17.95
CA LEU A 345 15.24 13.86 17.03
C LEU A 345 16.32 13.73 15.95
N ARG A 346 16.94 14.83 15.51
CA ARG A 346 18.05 14.81 14.55
C ARG A 346 19.27 14.07 15.10
N ASN A 347 19.56 14.24 16.39
CA ASN A 347 20.68 13.59 17.07
C ASN A 347 20.46 12.09 17.30
N LEU A 348 19.20 11.65 17.44
CA LEU A 348 18.84 10.23 17.60
C LEU A 348 18.62 9.50 16.26
N SER A 349 18.18 10.23 15.24
CA SER A 349 17.99 9.71 13.88
C SER A 349 19.33 9.52 13.15
N VAL A 350 19.38 8.55 12.23
CA VAL A 350 20.56 8.26 11.40
C VAL A 350 20.29 8.52 9.92
N PRO A 351 21.29 8.88 9.10
CA PRO A 351 21.10 9.04 7.65
C PRO A 351 20.56 7.76 7.01
N TYR A 352 19.59 7.89 6.10
CA TYR A 352 18.90 6.76 5.46
C TYR A 352 19.80 5.55 5.07
N PRO A 353 20.96 5.73 4.40
CA PRO A 353 21.75 4.59 3.90
C PRO A 353 22.32 3.70 5.00
N LYS A 354 22.45 4.22 6.24
CA LYS A 354 22.96 3.47 7.39
C LYS A 354 21.84 2.86 8.25
N ALA A 355 20.59 3.26 8.03
CA ALA A 355 19.50 3.00 8.97
C ALA A 355 19.13 1.52 9.07
N LYS A 356 19.16 0.76 7.96
CA LYS A 356 18.76 -0.66 7.93
C LYS A 356 19.64 -1.54 8.84
N GLU A 357 20.94 -1.22 8.90
CA GLU A 357 21.98 -1.97 9.63
C GLU A 357 22.38 -1.29 10.96
N PHE A 358 21.72 -0.19 11.33
CA PHE A 358 22.09 0.55 12.54
C PHE A 358 21.69 -0.21 13.80
N ASP A 359 22.62 -0.32 14.75
CA ASP A 359 22.34 -0.83 16.09
C ASP A 359 21.68 0.29 16.92
N TRP A 360 20.37 0.18 17.09
CA TRP A 360 19.53 1.19 17.74
C TRP A 360 19.58 1.01 19.27
N PRO A 361 19.97 2.04 20.04
CA PRO A 361 20.15 1.91 21.48
C PRO A 361 18.85 1.59 22.22
N GLU A 362 18.94 0.71 23.23
CA GLU A 362 17.81 0.29 24.08
C GLU A 362 17.28 1.40 25.02
N THR A 363 18.04 2.49 25.16
CA THR A 363 17.68 3.64 25.99
C THR A 363 18.04 4.93 25.28
N VAL A 364 17.22 5.97 25.45
CA VAL A 364 17.39 7.27 24.80
C VAL A 364 17.36 8.40 25.84
N PRO A 365 18.08 9.52 25.61
CA PRO A 365 18.01 10.67 26.49
C PRO A 365 16.58 11.24 26.54
N LYS A 366 16.20 11.85 27.67
CA LYS A 366 14.92 12.55 27.80
C LYS A 366 14.80 13.70 26.77
N PRO A 367 13.61 13.94 26.20
CA PRO A 367 13.39 15.08 25.30
C PRO A 367 13.54 16.43 26.01
N PRO A 368 13.75 17.53 25.27
CA PRO A 368 13.96 18.85 25.86
C PRO A 368 12.71 19.38 26.56
N THR A 369 12.84 19.76 27.84
CA THR A 369 11.74 20.26 28.69
C THR A 369 11.81 21.77 28.99
N GLY A 370 12.89 22.44 28.61
CA GLY A 370 13.10 23.86 28.91
C GLY A 370 12.15 24.79 28.15
N ALA A 371 11.75 25.91 28.77
CA ALA A 371 11.05 27.05 28.16
C ALA A 371 9.76 26.75 27.36
N MET A 372 9.13 25.57 27.55
CA MET A 372 7.93 25.17 26.79
C MET A 372 6.65 25.95 27.13
N GLY A 373 6.66 26.73 28.22
CA GLY A 373 5.49 27.44 28.74
C GLY A 373 4.53 26.54 29.53
N THR A 374 3.63 27.16 30.29
CA THR A 374 2.54 26.44 30.98
C THR A 374 1.19 27.11 30.72
N VAL A 375 0.13 26.36 30.98
CA VAL A 375 -1.28 26.74 30.84
C VAL A 375 -1.96 26.45 32.17
N ASP A 376 -2.57 27.47 32.80
CA ASP A 376 -3.48 27.25 33.92
C ASP A 376 -4.83 26.77 33.41
N PHE A 377 -5.21 25.55 33.76
CA PHE A 377 -6.56 25.06 33.57
C PHE A 377 -7.26 24.82 34.90
N ASN A 378 -8.22 25.70 35.22
CA ASN A 378 -9.06 25.59 36.42
C ASN A 378 -8.27 25.54 37.76
N GLY A 379 -7.03 26.06 37.82
CA GLY A 379 -6.14 25.98 38.98
C GLY A 379 -5.09 24.86 38.91
N ALA A 380 -5.00 24.13 37.79
CA ALA A 380 -3.97 23.13 37.55
C ALA A 380 -2.97 23.65 36.50
N ASP A 381 -1.70 23.76 36.92
CA ASP A 381 -0.58 24.09 36.03
C ASP A 381 -0.27 22.88 35.13
N LEU A 382 -0.41 23.09 33.81
CA LEU A 382 -0.17 22.11 32.76
C LEU A 382 0.96 22.58 31.84
N PRO A 383 1.87 21.71 31.37
CA PRO A 383 2.86 22.08 30.36
C PRO A 383 2.16 22.43 29.05
N ALA A 384 2.52 23.54 28.39
CA ALA A 384 1.87 23.93 27.13
C ALA A 384 2.21 22.99 25.96
N VAL A 385 3.38 22.35 26.02
CA VAL A 385 3.83 21.29 25.10
C VAL A 385 4.49 20.17 25.91
N LEU A 386 4.31 18.92 25.49
CA LEU A 386 5.08 17.76 25.93
C LEU A 386 5.60 16.98 24.73
N PHE A 387 6.69 16.26 24.98
CA PHE A 387 7.34 15.36 24.04
C PHE A 387 7.61 14.03 24.71
N THR A 388 7.60 12.94 23.93
CA THR A 388 7.86 11.58 24.41
C THR A 388 9.04 10.96 23.65
N PRO A 389 9.68 9.90 24.18
CA PRO A 389 9.41 9.22 25.46
C PRO A 389 9.94 9.97 26.69
N ASP A 390 9.11 10.10 27.74
CA ASP A 390 9.53 10.68 29.03
C ASP A 390 8.93 9.93 30.24
N GLY A 391 8.60 8.65 30.07
CA GLY A 391 7.89 7.86 31.08
C GLY A 391 6.43 8.30 31.20
N ALA A 392 5.90 8.33 32.42
CA ALA A 392 4.49 8.64 32.67
C ALA A 392 4.09 10.12 32.46
N ALA A 393 5.04 11.03 32.16
CA ALA A 393 4.81 12.48 32.16
C ALA A 393 3.64 12.94 31.26
N PHE A 394 3.46 12.30 30.09
CA PHE A 394 2.31 12.56 29.21
C PHE A 394 0.99 12.09 29.82
N GLU A 395 0.93 10.84 30.30
CA GLU A 395 -0.27 10.28 30.93
C GLU A 395 -0.70 11.06 32.17
N ASP A 396 0.27 11.48 32.98
CA ASP A 396 0.06 12.24 34.22
C ASP A 396 -0.38 13.69 33.93
N ALA A 397 0.02 14.29 32.81
CA ALA A 397 -0.48 15.60 32.37
C ALA A 397 -1.92 15.52 31.84
N VAL A 398 -2.23 14.53 30.99
CA VAL A 398 -3.60 14.27 30.50
C VAL A 398 -4.54 13.94 31.67
N ALA A 399 -4.10 13.09 32.60
CA ALA A 399 -4.84 12.76 33.82
C ALA A 399 -5.06 13.99 34.72
N ARG A 400 -4.05 14.86 34.89
CA ARG A 400 -4.18 16.12 35.65
C ARG A 400 -5.20 17.08 35.01
N ALA A 401 -5.18 17.21 33.69
CA ALA A 401 -6.16 18.03 32.96
C ALA A 401 -7.59 17.48 33.13
N LEU A 402 -7.76 16.16 32.98
CA LEU A 402 -9.02 15.46 33.25
C LEU A 402 -9.49 15.62 34.70
N ASP A 403 -8.60 15.54 35.68
CA ASP A 403 -8.92 15.72 37.10
C ASP A 403 -9.27 17.18 37.46
N ALA A 404 -8.75 18.16 36.70
CA ALA A 404 -9.08 19.58 36.84
C ALA A 404 -10.36 20.02 36.10
N SER A 405 -10.95 19.18 35.23
CA SER A 405 -12.22 19.47 34.55
C SER A 405 -13.42 19.45 35.52
N ARG A 406 -14.35 20.39 35.31
CA ARG A 406 -15.46 20.68 36.23
C ARG A 406 -16.85 20.52 35.62
N LYS A 407 -16.99 20.39 34.29
CA LYS A 407 -18.27 20.32 33.58
C LYS A 407 -18.27 19.31 32.44
N THR A 408 -17.30 19.38 31.52
CA THR A 408 -17.28 18.53 30.32
C THR A 408 -15.89 18.02 29.96
N ALA A 409 -15.87 16.83 29.37
CA ALA A 409 -14.69 16.23 28.73
C ALA A 409 -15.14 15.53 27.44
N ASP A 410 -14.79 16.10 26.31
CA ASP A 410 -15.27 15.70 24.98
C ASP A 410 -14.06 15.23 24.14
N VAL A 411 -13.94 13.91 23.90
CA VAL A 411 -12.70 13.26 23.45
C VAL A 411 -12.85 12.57 22.09
N ALA A 412 -12.08 12.96 21.08
CA ALA A 412 -11.97 12.24 19.81
C ALA A 412 -10.59 11.56 19.72
N MET A 413 -10.54 10.24 19.87
CA MET A 413 -9.28 9.51 20.03
C MET A 413 -9.25 8.21 19.20
N PHE A 414 -8.28 8.12 18.30
CA PHE A 414 -8.06 6.94 17.45
C PHE A 414 -7.83 5.67 18.28
N ALA A 415 -6.87 5.67 19.22
CA ALA A 415 -6.54 4.49 20.04
C ALA A 415 -6.30 4.85 21.51
N LEU A 416 -6.85 4.04 22.42
CA LEU A 416 -6.75 4.21 23.87
C LEU A 416 -6.39 2.88 24.56
N ARG A 417 -5.21 2.84 25.19
CA ARG A 417 -4.69 1.73 26.01
C ARG A 417 -3.71 2.27 27.06
N SER A 418 -4.17 3.26 27.81
CA SER A 418 -3.52 3.80 29.01
C SER A 418 -4.44 3.58 30.18
N ARG A 419 -3.96 2.87 31.21
CA ARG A 419 -4.74 2.62 32.43
C ARG A 419 -4.95 3.92 33.21
N ARG A 420 -3.91 4.76 33.33
CA ARG A 420 -3.94 6.07 34.01
C ARG A 420 -5.01 7.00 33.46
N ILE A 421 -5.07 7.13 32.13
CA ILE A 421 -6.01 8.03 31.46
C ILE A 421 -7.44 7.45 31.52
N ALA A 422 -7.61 6.12 31.40
CA ALA A 422 -8.91 5.48 31.59
C ALA A 422 -9.47 5.69 33.01
N ASP A 423 -8.66 5.47 34.04
CA ASP A 423 -9.05 5.76 35.43
C ASP A 423 -9.34 7.26 35.66
N ALA A 424 -8.66 8.17 34.96
CA ALA A 424 -8.93 9.62 35.02
C ALA A 424 -10.28 10.01 34.41
N LEU A 425 -10.66 9.40 33.28
CA LEU A 425 -12.00 9.56 32.69
C LEU A 425 -13.09 9.05 33.64
N ALA A 426 -12.88 7.89 34.27
CA ALA A 426 -13.81 7.35 35.26
C ALA A 426 -13.90 8.22 36.53
N ARG A 427 -12.78 8.80 37.00
CA ARG A 427 -12.80 9.82 38.07
C ARG A 427 -13.58 11.06 37.66
N ALA A 428 -13.45 11.54 36.43
CA ALA A 428 -14.21 12.68 35.93
C ALA A 428 -15.73 12.41 35.94
N VAL A 429 -16.18 11.26 35.42
CA VAL A 429 -17.60 10.83 35.53
C VAL A 429 -18.04 10.78 37.00
N SER A 430 -17.21 10.21 37.89
CA SER A 430 -17.49 10.09 39.33
C SER A 430 -17.61 11.44 40.05
N ARG A 431 -16.99 12.51 39.53
CA ARG A 431 -17.15 13.90 40.01
C ARG A 431 -18.34 14.64 39.37
N GLY A 432 -19.11 13.99 38.49
CA GLY A 432 -20.24 14.59 37.77
C GLY A 432 -19.85 15.36 36.49
N VAL A 433 -18.63 15.20 35.98
CA VAL A 433 -18.24 15.75 34.67
C VAL A 433 -18.95 14.95 33.58
N ARG A 434 -19.58 15.63 32.61
CA ARG A 434 -20.15 14.98 31.42
C ARG A 434 -19.02 14.57 30.49
N VAL A 435 -18.67 13.27 30.49
CA VAL A 435 -17.63 12.71 29.61
C VAL A 435 -18.26 12.06 28.38
N ARG A 436 -17.86 12.51 27.19
CA ARG A 436 -18.24 11.95 25.88
C ARG A 436 -16.99 11.55 25.11
N MET A 437 -17.07 10.47 24.34
CA MET A 437 -15.94 9.97 23.55
C MET A 437 -16.40 9.49 22.18
N VAL A 438 -15.65 9.85 21.14
CA VAL A 438 -15.71 9.24 19.81
C VAL A 438 -14.40 8.49 19.59
N MET A 439 -14.48 7.20 19.30
CA MET A 439 -13.34 6.35 18.93
C MET A 439 -13.42 5.92 17.47
N ASP A 440 -12.27 5.56 16.91
CA ASP A 440 -12.24 4.85 15.63
C ASP A 440 -12.93 3.50 15.75
N GLU A 441 -13.87 3.25 14.84
CA GLU A 441 -14.64 2.01 14.78
C GLU A 441 -13.75 0.77 14.73
N SER A 442 -12.74 0.76 13.85
CA SER A 442 -11.86 -0.41 13.68
C SER A 442 -10.93 -0.67 14.86
N GLN A 443 -10.59 0.37 15.64
CA GLN A 443 -9.84 0.20 16.88
C GLN A 443 -10.76 -0.33 17.98
N SER A 444 -11.99 0.20 18.08
CA SER A 444 -12.97 -0.23 19.09
C SER A 444 -13.41 -1.70 18.97
N GLU A 445 -13.26 -2.31 17.79
CA GLU A 445 -13.54 -3.73 17.52
C GLU A 445 -12.34 -4.67 17.75
N SER A 446 -11.15 -4.13 18.03
CA SER A 446 -9.92 -4.92 18.20
C SER A 446 -9.76 -5.54 19.59
N GLU A 447 -9.08 -6.69 19.70
CA GLU A 447 -8.77 -7.32 21.00
C GLU A 447 -7.92 -6.41 21.92
N TYR A 448 -7.15 -5.48 21.34
CA TYR A 448 -6.23 -4.62 22.08
C TYR A 448 -6.89 -3.35 22.65
N PHE A 449 -7.85 -2.74 21.95
CA PHE A 449 -8.46 -1.47 22.34
C PHE A 449 -9.95 -1.57 22.69
N GLY A 450 -10.68 -2.57 22.17
CA GLY A 450 -12.09 -2.81 22.47
C GLY A 450 -12.41 -2.98 23.97
N PRO A 451 -11.60 -3.71 24.77
CA PRO A 451 -11.81 -3.81 26.21
C PRO A 451 -11.79 -2.44 26.92
N PHE A 452 -10.93 -1.51 26.49
CA PHE A 452 -10.88 -0.16 27.06
C PHE A 452 -12.13 0.65 26.71
N ALA A 453 -12.63 0.58 25.48
CA ALA A 453 -13.89 1.20 25.08
C ALA A 453 -15.08 0.66 25.90
N ALA A 454 -15.15 -0.67 26.04
CA ALA A 454 -16.20 -1.36 26.79
C ALA A 454 -16.16 -1.05 28.31
N TRP A 455 -14.97 -0.93 28.90
CA TRP A 455 -14.80 -0.50 30.29
C TRP A 455 -15.17 0.96 30.51
N LEU A 456 -14.83 1.87 29.60
CA LEU A 456 -15.21 3.29 29.68
C LEU A 456 -16.74 3.48 29.58
N ALA A 457 -17.39 2.76 28.65
CA ALA A 457 -18.86 2.71 28.58
C ALA A 457 -19.48 2.10 29.86
N SER A 458 -18.83 1.11 30.45
CA SER A 458 -19.24 0.54 31.74
C SER A 458 -19.15 1.56 32.87
N SER A 459 -18.06 2.33 32.92
CA SER A 459 -17.77 3.41 33.87
C SER A 459 -18.56 4.71 33.65
N GLY A 460 -19.49 4.74 32.70
CA GLY A 460 -20.42 5.85 32.48
C GLY A 460 -19.96 6.92 31.49
N VAL A 461 -18.86 6.71 30.75
CA VAL A 461 -18.50 7.56 29.61
C VAL A 461 -19.48 7.30 28.46
N GLN A 462 -19.94 8.36 27.79
CA GLN A 462 -20.76 8.23 26.58
C GLN A 462 -19.86 7.89 25.39
N VAL A 463 -19.53 6.61 25.23
CA VAL A 463 -18.67 6.11 24.14
C VAL A 463 -19.48 5.92 22.85
N LYS A 464 -18.95 6.46 21.76
CA LYS A 464 -19.43 6.31 20.39
C LYS A 464 -18.30 5.87 19.45
N THR A 465 -18.65 5.26 18.33
CA THR A 465 -17.72 4.81 17.29
C THR A 465 -18.01 5.48 15.96
N LEU A 466 -16.97 5.86 15.23
CA LEU A 466 -17.09 6.57 13.96
C LEU A 466 -16.12 6.03 12.90
N ALA A 467 -16.65 5.89 11.70
CA ALA A 467 -15.92 5.72 10.45
C ALA A 467 -15.47 7.08 9.91
N GLY A 468 -14.32 7.15 9.23
CA GLY A 468 -14.00 8.30 8.39
C GLY A 468 -14.92 8.43 7.15
N PRO A 469 -14.70 9.44 6.29
CA PRO A 469 -15.45 9.62 5.04
C PRO A 469 -14.74 9.05 3.80
N ASN A 470 -15.47 8.46 2.83
CA ASN A 470 -14.96 8.01 1.52
C ASN A 470 -15.76 8.65 0.36
N PRO A 471 -15.24 9.68 -0.32
CA PRO A 471 -15.93 10.33 -1.44
C PRO A 471 -15.62 9.75 -2.84
N GLU A 472 -14.52 9.00 -3.03
CA GLU A 472 -13.97 8.68 -4.36
C GLU A 472 -13.97 7.19 -4.76
N SER A 473 -14.69 6.32 -4.05
CA SER A 473 -14.68 4.87 -4.36
C SER A 473 -16.05 4.21 -4.21
N ASP A 474 -16.49 3.55 -5.29
CA ASP A 474 -17.67 2.68 -5.35
C ASP A 474 -17.58 1.50 -4.35
N PHE A 475 -16.36 1.17 -3.88
CA PHE A 475 -16.10 0.15 -2.87
C PHE A 475 -15.60 0.81 -1.57
N PRO A 476 -16.41 0.85 -0.49
CA PRO A 476 -16.04 1.48 0.78
C PRO A 476 -14.98 0.67 1.50
N MET A 477 -13.89 1.30 1.95
CA MET A 477 -12.89 0.62 2.79
C MET A 477 -12.20 1.56 3.77
N ALA A 478 -12.16 1.10 5.02
CA ALA A 478 -11.16 1.46 6.03
C ALA A 478 -10.98 2.96 6.30
N GLU A 479 -12.03 3.76 6.13
CA GLU A 479 -12.02 5.17 6.52
C GLU A 479 -11.92 5.30 8.05
N LYS A 480 -11.02 6.16 8.54
CA LYS A 480 -10.67 6.28 9.97
C LYS A 480 -11.21 7.54 10.65
N THR A 481 -11.50 7.44 11.95
CA THR A 481 -11.54 8.60 12.84
C THR A 481 -10.18 8.76 13.52
N HIS A 482 -9.23 9.37 12.80
CA HIS A 482 -7.82 9.40 13.20
C HIS A 482 -7.44 10.60 14.09
N HIS A 483 -8.40 11.47 14.44
CA HIS A 483 -8.24 12.49 15.47
C HIS A 483 -7.65 11.95 16.79
N LYS A 484 -6.90 12.84 17.44
CA LYS A 484 -6.24 12.62 18.73
C LYS A 484 -6.36 13.93 19.52
N PHE A 485 -7.56 14.23 20.00
CA PHE A 485 -7.82 15.44 20.78
C PHE A 485 -8.86 15.26 21.88
N MET A 486 -8.82 16.16 22.86
CA MET A 486 -9.78 16.30 23.94
C MET A 486 -10.09 17.77 24.18
N VAL A 487 -11.36 18.12 24.35
CA VAL A 487 -11.81 19.45 24.81
C VAL A 487 -12.35 19.36 26.24
N LEU A 488 -11.83 20.19 27.15
CA LEU A 488 -12.25 20.25 28.54
C LEU A 488 -12.91 21.61 28.87
N ASP A 489 -14.09 21.55 29.48
CA ASP A 489 -14.97 22.68 29.86
C ASP A 489 -15.27 23.71 28.73
N GLY A 490 -14.98 23.37 27.47
CA GLY A 490 -15.04 24.31 26.33
C GLY A 490 -13.95 25.39 26.37
N LYS A 491 -12.83 25.14 27.06
CA LYS A 491 -11.75 26.12 27.27
C LYS A 491 -10.36 25.61 26.88
N LEU A 492 -10.05 24.36 27.21
CA LEU A 492 -8.74 23.75 27.01
C LEU A 492 -8.85 22.66 25.96
N VAL A 493 -7.92 22.62 25.02
CA VAL A 493 -7.71 21.50 24.11
C VAL A 493 -6.39 20.81 24.44
N GLU A 494 -6.40 19.48 24.50
CA GLU A 494 -5.22 18.63 24.33
C GLU A 494 -5.27 18.05 22.91
N THR A 495 -4.18 18.12 22.14
CA THR A 495 -4.07 17.52 20.81
C THR A 495 -2.61 17.29 20.42
N GLY A 496 -2.33 16.40 19.48
CA GLY A 496 -1.00 16.20 18.93
C GLY A 496 -0.88 14.94 18.06
N SER A 497 0.33 14.39 17.97
CA SER A 497 0.56 13.13 17.27
C SER A 497 0.18 11.91 18.11
N ALA A 498 0.15 12.05 19.44
CA ALA A 498 0.06 11.00 20.44
C ALA A 498 -1.31 10.30 20.51
N ASN A 499 -1.30 8.96 20.52
CA ASN A 499 -2.45 8.18 20.98
C ASN A 499 -2.43 8.05 22.51
N TRP A 500 -3.57 7.89 23.17
CA TRP A 500 -3.63 7.66 24.62
C TRP A 500 -3.30 6.20 24.99
N THR A 501 -2.10 5.75 24.66
CA THR A 501 -1.60 4.39 24.89
C THR A 501 -0.29 4.41 25.67
N LYS A 502 0.00 3.35 26.44
CA LYS A 502 1.25 3.25 27.21
C LYS A 502 2.51 3.37 26.31
N ARG A 503 2.45 2.84 25.08
CA ARG A 503 3.52 2.94 24.06
C ARG A 503 3.81 4.39 23.63
N ALA A 504 2.80 5.26 23.60
CA ALA A 504 2.99 6.67 23.23
C ALA A 504 3.91 7.41 24.22
N SER A 505 3.87 7.03 25.50
CA SER A 505 4.64 7.64 26.59
C SER A 505 6.01 7.01 26.81
N MET A 506 6.13 5.71 26.52
CA MET A 506 7.31 4.88 26.83
C MET A 506 8.22 4.60 25.63
N ASP A 507 7.68 4.39 24.43
CA ASP A 507 8.41 3.80 23.27
C ASP A 507 8.47 4.73 22.06
N ASN A 508 7.37 5.46 21.81
CA ASN A 508 7.21 6.30 20.64
C ASN A 508 7.85 7.68 20.86
N TYR A 509 8.24 8.30 19.74
CA TYR A 509 8.42 9.75 19.69
C TYR A 509 7.11 10.41 19.27
N GLU A 510 6.52 11.19 20.17
CA GLU A 510 5.28 11.95 19.98
C GLU A 510 5.43 13.40 20.44
N ASN A 511 4.52 14.24 19.96
CA ASN A 511 4.22 15.54 20.56
C ASN A 511 2.77 15.57 21.07
N ALA A 512 2.55 16.29 22.18
CA ALA A 512 1.25 16.59 22.75
C ALA A 512 1.21 18.06 23.18
N HIS A 513 0.11 18.75 22.89
CA HIS A 513 0.01 20.20 22.97
C HIS A 513 -1.26 20.59 23.74
N PHE A 514 -1.09 21.39 24.78
CA PHE A 514 -2.18 22.00 25.54
C PHE A 514 -2.40 23.45 25.06
N LEU A 515 -3.67 23.80 24.80
CA LEU A 515 -4.10 25.02 24.12
C LEU A 515 -5.30 25.65 24.84
N ASP A 516 -5.21 26.93 25.20
CA ASP A 516 -6.23 27.70 25.91
C ASP A 516 -6.89 28.82 25.08
N ASP A 517 -6.53 28.93 23.80
CA ASP A 517 -7.20 29.87 22.89
C ASP A 517 -8.65 29.46 22.65
N LYS A 518 -9.56 30.37 22.99
CA LYS A 518 -11.01 30.16 22.93
C LYS A 518 -11.55 29.91 21.52
N THR A 519 -10.84 30.36 20.48
CA THR A 519 -11.22 30.15 19.09
C THR A 519 -10.87 28.74 18.64
N ASP A 520 -9.65 28.29 18.95
CA ASP A 520 -9.21 26.94 18.65
C ASP A 520 -10.03 25.92 19.46
N ALA A 521 -10.30 26.20 20.74
CA ALA A 521 -11.21 25.40 21.56
C ALA A 521 -12.62 25.30 20.96
N ALA A 522 -13.14 26.38 20.37
CA ALA A 522 -14.41 26.36 19.65
C ALA A 522 -14.35 25.57 18.33
N ALA A 523 -13.21 25.58 17.61
CA ALA A 523 -12.99 24.75 16.42
C ALA A 523 -13.06 23.25 16.74
N PHE A 524 -12.36 22.81 17.79
CA PHE A 524 -12.38 21.41 18.23
C PHE A 524 -13.74 21.01 18.84
N THR A 525 -14.42 21.94 19.54
CA THR A 525 -15.80 21.71 20.01
C THR A 525 -16.76 21.49 18.83
N PHE A 526 -16.64 22.28 17.77
CA PHE A 526 -17.45 22.14 16.56
C PHE A 526 -17.27 20.77 15.89
N ALA A 527 -16.00 20.37 15.65
CA ALA A 527 -15.69 19.06 15.09
C ALA A 527 -16.22 17.92 15.97
N PHE A 528 -16.08 18.04 17.29
CA PHE A 528 -16.56 17.03 18.22
C PHE A 528 -18.09 16.90 18.19
N GLU A 529 -18.84 18.01 18.27
CA GLU A 529 -20.32 17.96 18.25
C GLU A 529 -20.84 17.37 16.93
N HIS A 530 -20.21 17.72 15.80
CA HIS A 530 -20.55 17.09 14.53
C HIS A 530 -20.29 15.57 14.56
N MET A 531 -19.05 15.14 14.82
CA MET A 531 -18.69 13.71 14.87
C MET A 531 -19.56 12.94 15.86
N PHE A 532 -19.78 13.47 17.07
CA PHE A 532 -20.58 12.83 18.09
C PHE A 532 -22.07 12.77 17.71
N SER A 533 -22.58 13.65 16.84
CA SER A 533 -23.95 13.55 16.32
C SER A 533 -24.12 12.35 15.39
N ILE A 534 -23.21 12.14 14.43
CA ILE A 534 -23.28 11.07 13.42
C ILE A 534 -22.73 9.72 13.89
N ALA A 535 -21.87 9.70 14.90
CA ALA A 535 -21.23 8.48 15.40
C ALA A 535 -22.23 7.49 16.01
N LYS A 536 -21.96 6.20 15.84
CA LYS A 536 -22.77 5.08 16.37
C LYS A 536 -22.57 4.97 17.87
N VAL A 537 -23.58 4.52 18.62
CA VAL A 537 -23.45 4.26 20.06
C VAL A 537 -22.65 2.95 20.26
N PHE A 538 -21.61 2.98 21.09
CA PHE A 538 -20.88 1.75 21.45
C PHE A 538 -21.76 0.90 22.39
N PRO A 539 -21.94 -0.40 22.16
CA PRO A 539 -22.74 -1.26 23.01
C PRO A 539 -22.06 -1.45 24.38
N LYS A 540 -22.68 -0.93 25.45
CA LYS A 540 -22.23 -1.20 26.82
C LYS A 540 -22.42 -2.70 27.14
N PRO A 541 -21.39 -3.41 27.63
CA PRO A 541 -21.53 -4.81 28.06
C PRO A 541 -22.29 -4.92 29.37
N ASP A 542 -22.86 -6.11 29.64
CA ASP A 542 -23.58 -6.40 30.90
C ASP A 542 -22.69 -6.33 32.14
N ALA A 543 -21.38 -6.59 31.97
CA ALA A 543 -20.35 -6.46 33.00
C ALA A 543 -19.11 -5.74 32.44
N PRO A 544 -18.40 -4.92 33.24
CA PRO A 544 -17.13 -4.34 32.84
C PRO A 544 -16.08 -5.45 32.61
N PRO A 545 -15.27 -5.39 31.54
CA PRO A 545 -14.13 -6.29 31.39
C PRO A 545 -13.00 -5.88 32.34
N ASP A 546 -12.19 -6.85 32.78
CA ASP A 546 -10.95 -6.56 33.50
C ASP A 546 -9.95 -5.87 32.56
N LEU A 547 -9.47 -4.70 32.96
CA LEU A 547 -8.41 -3.98 32.25
C LEU A 547 -7.04 -4.27 32.88
N PRO A 548 -5.99 -4.51 32.07
CA PRO A 548 -4.63 -4.66 32.58
C PRO A 548 -4.20 -3.42 33.35
N THR A 549 -3.40 -3.64 34.40
CA THR A 549 -2.84 -2.58 35.24
C THR A 549 -1.78 -1.77 34.49
N ASP A 550 -1.43 -0.61 35.05
CA ASP A 550 -0.33 0.24 34.54
C ASP A 550 1.03 -0.50 34.55
N ALA A 551 1.20 -1.46 35.46
CA ALA A 551 2.40 -2.29 35.60
C ALA A 551 2.45 -3.42 34.55
N GLU A 552 1.34 -4.10 34.27
CA GLU A 552 1.25 -5.11 33.21
C GLU A 552 1.45 -4.49 31.82
N LEU A 553 0.81 -3.35 31.55
CA LEU A 553 1.00 -2.61 30.29
C LEU A 553 2.45 -2.15 30.08
N LEU A 554 3.17 -1.82 31.17
CA LEU A 554 4.60 -1.49 31.12
C LEU A 554 5.47 -2.76 30.95
N HIS A 555 5.09 -3.87 31.60
CA HIS A 555 5.77 -5.15 31.46
C HIS A 555 5.69 -5.68 30.02
N ASP A 556 4.51 -5.67 29.39
CA ASP A 556 4.28 -6.05 27.98
C ASP A 556 5.11 -5.22 26.97
N ILE A 557 5.44 -4.00 27.35
CA ILE A 557 6.23 -3.06 26.55
C ILE A 557 7.72 -3.38 26.65
N LEU A 558 8.22 -3.62 27.87
CA LEU A 558 9.63 -3.91 28.14
C LEU A 558 10.00 -5.37 27.82
N ASN A 559 9.03 -6.28 27.88
CA ASN A 559 9.19 -7.73 27.64
C ASN A 559 8.21 -8.20 26.55
N PRO A 560 8.33 -7.69 25.31
CA PRO A 560 7.42 -8.04 24.22
C PRO A 560 7.52 -9.53 23.89
N ALA A 561 6.37 -10.20 23.84
CA ALA A 561 6.30 -11.61 23.47
C ALA A 561 6.87 -11.84 22.05
N PRO A 562 7.52 -13.00 21.80
CA PRO A 562 7.97 -13.35 20.45
C PRO A 562 6.76 -13.45 19.49
N PRO A 563 6.95 -13.17 18.19
CA PRO A 563 5.87 -13.32 17.21
C PRO A 563 5.34 -14.76 17.21
N LYS A 564 4.02 -14.90 17.04
CA LYS A 564 3.40 -16.22 16.89
C LYS A 564 4.04 -16.93 15.69
N PRO A 565 4.52 -18.19 15.82
CA PRO A 565 5.09 -18.91 14.70
C PRO A 565 4.01 -19.14 13.63
N THR A 566 4.37 -18.94 12.36
CA THR A 566 3.50 -19.28 11.24
C THR A 566 3.22 -20.79 11.21
N PRO A 567 2.01 -21.21 10.79
CA PRO A 567 1.73 -22.63 10.57
C PRO A 567 2.70 -23.24 9.54
N PRO A 568 3.04 -24.54 9.65
CA PRO A 568 3.75 -25.23 8.59
C PRO A 568 2.90 -25.23 7.30
N PRO A 569 3.52 -25.16 6.11
CA PRO A 569 2.79 -25.21 4.85
C PRO A 569 2.01 -26.54 4.72
N PRO A 570 0.80 -26.54 4.13
CA PRO A 570 -0.03 -27.73 4.02
C PRO A 570 0.51 -28.72 2.97
N ASP A 571 0.28 -30.02 3.19
CA ASP A 571 0.52 -31.05 2.20
C ASP A 571 -0.28 -30.79 0.92
N LEU A 572 0.41 -30.64 -0.21
CA LEU A 572 -0.20 -30.28 -1.49
C LEU A 572 -0.60 -31.54 -2.28
N PRO A 573 -1.82 -31.63 -2.81
CA PRO A 573 -2.21 -32.76 -3.67
C PRO A 573 -1.33 -32.80 -4.93
N PRO A 574 -0.93 -33.98 -5.43
CA PRO A 574 -0.15 -34.08 -6.66
C PRO A 574 -0.96 -33.56 -7.85
N LEU A 575 -0.29 -32.86 -8.78
CA LEU A 575 -0.89 -32.52 -10.07
C LEU A 575 -0.99 -33.78 -10.95
N PRO A 576 -2.06 -33.93 -11.76
CA PRO A 576 -2.09 -34.96 -12.80
C PRO A 576 -1.09 -34.63 -13.91
N ALA A 577 -0.47 -35.67 -14.47
CA ALA A 577 0.44 -35.52 -15.59
C ALA A 577 -0.29 -34.95 -16.82
N ALA A 578 0.22 -33.85 -17.36
CA ALA A 578 -0.30 -33.28 -18.60
C ALA A 578 -0.07 -34.23 -19.79
N PRO A 579 -1.00 -34.30 -20.76
CA PRO A 579 -0.79 -35.01 -22.03
C PRO A 579 0.46 -34.47 -22.75
N ILE A 580 1.21 -35.35 -23.40
CA ILE A 580 2.41 -34.98 -24.15
C ILE A 580 2.06 -34.76 -25.63
N LEU A 581 2.40 -33.57 -26.13
CA LEU A 581 2.38 -33.20 -27.55
C LEU A 581 3.78 -33.36 -28.13
N THR A 582 3.90 -33.93 -29.33
CA THR A 582 5.17 -34.03 -30.05
C THR A 582 5.19 -33.05 -31.22
N PHE A 583 5.91 -31.94 -31.07
CA PHE A 583 6.10 -30.93 -32.11
C PHE A 583 7.55 -30.95 -32.61
N ASN A 584 7.75 -31.12 -33.92
CA ASN A 584 9.07 -31.16 -34.57
C ASN A 584 10.09 -32.19 -34.01
N GLY A 585 9.65 -33.18 -33.24
CA GLY A 585 10.50 -34.15 -32.54
C GLY A 585 10.87 -33.75 -31.10
N ALA A 586 10.34 -32.63 -30.61
CA ALA A 586 10.41 -32.20 -29.22
C ALA A 586 9.06 -32.43 -28.52
N GLU A 587 9.11 -32.90 -27.27
CA GLU A 587 7.93 -33.18 -26.45
C GLU A 587 7.53 -31.99 -25.56
N PHE A 588 6.26 -31.68 -25.47
CA PHE A 588 5.71 -30.58 -24.67
C PHE A 588 4.52 -31.08 -23.84
N PRO A 589 4.36 -30.69 -22.57
CA PRO A 589 3.11 -30.90 -21.87
C PRO A 589 2.04 -29.97 -22.47
N ALA A 590 0.80 -30.44 -22.59
CA ALA A 590 -0.32 -29.63 -23.11
C ALA A 590 -0.62 -28.41 -22.21
N TYR A 591 -0.20 -28.42 -20.94
CA TYR A 591 -0.23 -27.26 -20.06
C TYR A 591 0.98 -27.26 -19.11
N ALA A 592 1.42 -26.07 -18.73
CA ALA A 592 2.44 -25.81 -17.71
C ALA A 592 1.89 -24.83 -16.68
N LEU A 593 2.17 -25.10 -15.40
CA LEU A 593 1.59 -24.43 -14.23
C LEU A 593 2.73 -24.14 -13.26
N LEU A 594 3.10 -22.88 -13.06
CA LEU A 594 4.20 -22.50 -12.15
C LEU A 594 3.75 -22.54 -10.69
N PRO A 595 4.60 -22.93 -9.73
CA PRO A 595 6.02 -23.27 -9.88
C PRO A 595 6.30 -24.73 -10.28
N ASP A 596 5.28 -25.60 -10.37
CA ASP A 596 5.45 -27.04 -10.60
C ASP A 596 6.07 -27.40 -11.97
N VAL A 597 5.73 -26.65 -13.02
CA VAL A 597 6.23 -26.87 -14.37
C VAL A 597 6.79 -25.55 -14.93
N PRO A 598 8.14 -25.40 -14.98
CA PRO A 598 8.83 -24.25 -15.58
C PRO A 598 8.34 -23.90 -16.99
N ILE A 599 8.04 -22.63 -17.25
CA ILE A 599 7.43 -22.15 -18.50
C ILE A 599 8.50 -21.62 -19.47
N ALA A 600 9.45 -20.81 -18.99
CA ALA A 600 10.54 -20.30 -19.84
C ALA A 600 11.32 -21.42 -20.55
N PRO A 601 11.70 -22.55 -19.92
CA PRO A 601 12.38 -23.65 -20.60
C PRO A 601 11.54 -24.29 -21.72
N LEU A 602 10.21 -24.32 -21.58
CA LEU A 602 9.31 -24.84 -22.61
C LEU A 602 9.15 -23.88 -23.79
N ILE A 603 9.10 -22.56 -23.53
CA ILE A 603 9.14 -21.53 -24.58
C ILE A 603 10.48 -21.59 -25.33
N VAL A 604 11.60 -21.70 -24.61
CA VAL A 604 12.94 -21.93 -25.20
C VAL A 604 12.99 -23.22 -26.03
N LYS A 605 12.36 -24.30 -25.55
CA LYS A 605 12.26 -25.59 -26.28
C LYS A 605 11.47 -25.44 -27.58
N ALA A 606 10.36 -24.71 -27.58
CA ALA A 606 9.55 -24.45 -28.78
C ALA A 606 10.33 -23.63 -29.82
N ILE A 607 10.98 -22.56 -29.40
CA ILE A 607 11.80 -21.69 -30.26
C ILE A 607 13.06 -22.42 -30.78
N ASN A 608 13.67 -23.30 -29.99
CA ASN A 608 14.76 -24.17 -30.45
C ASN A 608 14.27 -25.25 -31.44
N ALA A 609 13.03 -25.73 -31.32
CA ALA A 609 12.42 -26.71 -32.22
C ALA A 609 11.87 -26.12 -33.53
N ALA A 610 11.71 -24.80 -33.63
CA ALA A 610 11.24 -24.10 -34.83
C ALA A 610 12.14 -24.32 -36.05
N LYS A 611 11.53 -24.50 -37.22
CA LYS A 611 12.18 -24.72 -38.53
C LYS A 611 11.83 -23.67 -39.59
N LYS A 612 10.70 -22.97 -39.43
CA LYS A 612 10.14 -22.01 -40.38
C LYS A 612 9.89 -20.65 -39.73
N THR A 613 9.05 -20.60 -38.68
CA THR A 613 8.45 -19.36 -38.18
C THR A 613 8.32 -19.36 -36.65
N VAL A 614 8.50 -18.20 -36.02
CA VAL A 614 8.14 -17.90 -34.63
C VAL A 614 7.42 -16.55 -34.63
N ARG A 615 6.14 -16.56 -34.25
CA ARG A 615 5.27 -15.38 -34.17
C ARG A 615 4.94 -15.11 -32.72
N LEU A 616 5.49 -14.03 -32.15
CA LEU A 616 5.44 -13.73 -30.72
C LEU A 616 4.62 -12.46 -30.45
N ALA A 617 3.58 -12.55 -29.62
CA ALA A 617 2.82 -11.37 -29.18
C ALA A 617 2.74 -11.35 -27.65
N VAL A 618 3.53 -10.46 -27.04
CA VAL A 618 3.73 -10.43 -25.59
C VAL A 618 3.73 -9.00 -25.04
N TYR A 619 3.09 -8.80 -23.89
CA TYR A 619 3.06 -7.53 -23.17
C TYR A 619 4.47 -7.10 -22.73
N GLU A 620 5.06 -7.87 -21.82
CA GLU A 620 6.37 -7.59 -21.23
C GLU A 620 7.36 -8.71 -21.57
N PHE A 621 8.58 -8.30 -21.95
CA PHE A 621 9.67 -9.19 -22.35
C PHE A 621 10.98 -8.73 -21.70
N THR A 622 11.58 -9.57 -20.87
CA THR A 622 12.93 -9.36 -20.30
C THR A 622 13.77 -10.63 -20.18
N SER A 623 13.26 -11.82 -20.51
CA SER A 623 14.01 -13.06 -20.29
C SER A 623 15.17 -13.20 -21.28
N GLU A 624 16.40 -13.18 -20.77
CA GLU A 624 17.60 -13.38 -21.58
C GLU A 624 17.64 -14.80 -22.18
N SER A 625 17.11 -15.80 -21.46
CA SER A 625 17.07 -17.19 -21.93
C SER A 625 16.23 -17.37 -23.22
N ILE A 626 15.14 -16.60 -23.32
CA ILE A 626 14.24 -16.58 -24.47
C ILE A 626 14.81 -15.70 -25.58
N LEU A 627 15.42 -14.56 -25.26
CA LEU A 627 16.14 -13.73 -26.24
C LEU A 627 17.25 -14.53 -26.94
N GLU A 628 18.03 -15.30 -26.18
CA GLU A 628 19.03 -16.22 -26.71
C GLU A 628 18.42 -17.34 -27.58
N ALA A 629 17.21 -17.81 -27.26
CA ALA A 629 16.49 -18.74 -28.14
C ALA A 629 16.08 -18.09 -29.46
N LEU A 630 15.58 -16.84 -29.44
CA LEU A 630 15.21 -16.09 -30.63
C LEU A 630 16.45 -15.77 -31.50
N ARG A 631 17.58 -15.37 -30.89
CA ARG A 631 18.89 -15.22 -31.56
C ARG A 631 19.30 -16.52 -32.27
N ARG A 632 19.22 -17.67 -31.58
CA ARG A 632 19.50 -18.99 -32.19
C ARG A 632 18.49 -19.38 -33.28
N ALA A 633 17.21 -19.01 -33.17
CA ALA A 633 16.22 -19.29 -34.21
C ALA A 633 16.51 -18.48 -35.49
N LYS A 634 16.71 -17.17 -35.35
CA LYS A 634 17.13 -16.29 -36.44
C LYS A 634 18.43 -16.77 -37.11
N ALA A 635 19.41 -17.23 -36.33
CA ALA A 635 20.67 -17.78 -36.84
C ALA A 635 20.50 -19.12 -37.62
N ARG A 636 19.41 -19.87 -37.40
CA ARG A 636 19.03 -21.05 -38.22
C ARG A 636 18.24 -20.68 -39.48
N GLY A 637 17.93 -19.41 -39.70
CA GLY A 637 17.07 -18.96 -40.80
C GLY A 637 15.57 -19.04 -40.52
N VAL A 638 15.17 -19.21 -39.25
CA VAL A 638 13.76 -19.14 -38.84
C VAL A 638 13.30 -17.67 -38.89
N GLU A 639 12.15 -17.42 -39.51
CA GLU A 639 11.48 -16.12 -39.52
C GLU A 639 10.95 -15.81 -38.11
N VAL A 640 11.30 -14.65 -37.55
CA VAL A 640 10.92 -14.25 -36.18
C VAL A 640 10.19 -12.91 -36.22
N GLU A 641 8.85 -12.98 -36.16
CA GLU A 641 7.95 -11.83 -36.13
C GLU A 641 7.49 -11.55 -34.69
N ILE A 642 7.54 -10.29 -34.25
CA ILE A 642 7.24 -9.88 -32.88
C ILE A 642 6.25 -8.70 -32.87
N VAL A 643 5.29 -8.75 -31.96
CA VAL A 643 4.45 -7.60 -31.58
C VAL A 643 4.56 -7.40 -30.07
N LEU A 644 5.04 -6.22 -29.66
CA LEU A 644 5.21 -5.83 -28.25
C LEU A 644 4.26 -4.69 -27.90
N ASP A 645 3.92 -4.50 -26.61
CA ASP A 645 3.28 -3.25 -26.21
C ASP A 645 4.25 -2.06 -26.34
N ARG A 646 3.74 -1.01 -27.00
CA ARG A 646 4.45 0.23 -27.36
C ARG A 646 5.20 0.87 -26.18
N ASN A 647 4.67 0.78 -24.96
CA ASN A 647 5.20 1.49 -23.80
C ASN A 647 6.47 0.83 -23.22
N HIS A 648 6.78 -0.42 -23.61
CA HIS A 648 8.01 -1.11 -23.18
C HIS A 648 9.25 -0.70 -24.00
N LEU A 649 9.07 -0.24 -25.25
CA LEU A 649 10.14 0.40 -26.03
C LEU A 649 10.13 1.92 -25.84
N TYR A 650 8.97 2.57 -25.99
CA TYR A 650 8.84 4.02 -25.87
C TYR A 650 8.43 4.44 -24.45
N THR A 651 9.35 4.21 -23.51
CA THR A 651 9.16 4.53 -22.09
C THR A 651 9.08 6.04 -21.83
N SER A 652 8.16 6.45 -20.95
CA SER A 652 7.91 7.86 -20.60
C SER A 652 7.94 8.11 -19.10
N GLY A 653 8.33 9.32 -18.69
CA GLY A 653 8.46 9.71 -17.28
C GLY A 653 9.75 9.18 -16.62
N ILE A 654 9.83 9.31 -15.30
CA ILE A 654 11.02 8.95 -14.50
C ILE A 654 10.88 7.59 -13.80
N ASN A 655 12.01 6.91 -13.60
CA ASN A 655 12.09 5.64 -12.87
C ASN A 655 12.06 5.89 -11.33
N HIS A 656 12.30 4.86 -10.52
CA HIS A 656 12.37 5.00 -9.06
C HIS A 656 13.75 5.52 -8.60
N GLU A 657 14.74 5.62 -9.49
CA GLU A 657 16.16 5.60 -9.19
C GLU A 657 17.01 6.87 -9.47
N GLY A 658 16.63 7.99 -10.11
CA GLY A 658 15.33 8.59 -10.50
C GLY A 658 15.34 9.24 -11.88
N GLU A 659 16.13 8.66 -12.76
CA GLU A 659 16.45 9.05 -14.11
C GLU A 659 15.24 8.92 -15.07
N PRO A 660 15.31 9.45 -16.30
CA PRO A 660 14.34 9.14 -17.34
C PRO A 660 14.20 7.63 -17.53
N ARG A 661 12.96 7.09 -17.57
CA ARG A 661 12.73 5.66 -17.83
C ARG A 661 13.33 5.29 -19.18
N LYS A 662 14.12 4.23 -19.20
CA LYS A 662 14.69 3.62 -20.41
C LYS A 662 14.04 2.25 -20.67
N PRO A 663 13.91 1.82 -21.93
CA PRO A 663 13.46 0.47 -22.26
C PRO A 663 14.41 -0.59 -21.70
N LYS A 664 13.89 -1.79 -21.44
CA LYS A 664 14.69 -2.91 -20.91
C LYS A 664 15.73 -3.38 -21.94
N PRO A 665 16.96 -3.77 -21.56
CA PRO A 665 18.02 -4.13 -22.50
C PRO A 665 17.60 -5.18 -23.55
N GLN A 666 16.83 -6.17 -23.14
CA GLN A 666 16.32 -7.23 -24.02
C GLN A 666 15.34 -6.69 -25.08
N VAL A 667 14.51 -5.71 -24.73
CA VAL A 667 13.60 -5.03 -25.67
C VAL A 667 14.38 -4.19 -26.68
N VAL A 668 15.47 -3.55 -26.23
CA VAL A 668 16.39 -2.80 -27.13
C VAL A 668 17.16 -3.76 -28.04
N ALA A 669 17.57 -4.93 -27.54
CA ALA A 669 18.22 -5.97 -28.32
C ALA A 669 17.30 -6.49 -29.44
N LEU A 670 16.03 -6.80 -29.15
CA LEU A 670 15.05 -7.19 -30.18
C LEU A 670 14.95 -6.14 -31.30
N ALA A 671 14.86 -4.85 -30.93
CA ALA A 671 14.80 -3.75 -31.89
C ALA A 671 16.10 -3.60 -32.71
N LYS A 672 17.27 -3.60 -32.07
CA LYS A 672 18.55 -3.24 -32.70
C LYS A 672 19.30 -4.41 -33.36
N GLU A 673 19.01 -5.65 -32.99
CA GLU A 673 19.52 -6.85 -33.67
C GLU A 673 18.68 -7.20 -34.93
N GLY A 674 17.68 -6.37 -35.26
CA GLY A 674 16.88 -6.47 -36.48
C GLY A 674 15.95 -7.68 -36.50
N PHE A 675 15.31 -8.00 -35.38
CA PHE A 675 14.13 -8.88 -35.41
C PHE A 675 12.96 -8.13 -36.07
N ASP A 676 12.01 -8.84 -36.67
CA ASP A 676 10.86 -8.20 -37.31
C ASP A 676 9.82 -7.81 -36.25
N MET A 677 10.07 -6.69 -35.58
CA MET A 677 9.34 -6.24 -34.40
C MET A 677 8.52 -4.99 -34.71
N LYS A 678 7.20 -5.06 -34.44
CA LYS A 678 6.29 -3.91 -34.44
C LYS A 678 5.74 -3.65 -33.03
N LEU A 679 5.19 -2.45 -32.83
CA LEU A 679 4.69 -1.95 -31.56
C LEU A 679 3.19 -1.68 -31.62
N LEU A 680 2.42 -2.16 -30.64
CA LEU A 680 0.97 -1.95 -30.59
C LEU A 680 0.55 -1.30 -29.27
N ARG A 681 -0.54 -0.53 -29.29
CA ARG A 681 -1.11 0.13 -28.11
C ARG A 681 -2.63 0.06 -28.14
N GLY A 682 -3.25 -0.15 -26.99
CA GLY A 682 -4.70 -0.16 -26.84
C GLY A 682 -5.37 1.21 -26.93
N LYS A 683 -6.70 1.21 -27.03
CA LYS A 683 -7.54 2.42 -27.11
C LYS A 683 -7.50 3.19 -25.79
N ASN A 684 -7.64 4.52 -25.83
CA ASN A 684 -7.74 5.40 -24.65
C ASN A 684 -6.58 5.33 -23.63
N GLY A 685 -5.46 4.68 -23.96
CA GLY A 685 -4.34 4.45 -23.03
C GLY A 685 -4.21 3.00 -22.54
N GLY A 686 -5.09 2.09 -22.98
CA GLY A 686 -4.90 0.64 -22.83
C GLY A 686 -3.64 0.13 -23.52
N VAL A 687 -3.34 -1.15 -23.32
CA VAL A 687 -2.07 -1.79 -23.68
C VAL A 687 -2.28 -3.04 -24.53
N MET A 688 -1.22 -3.51 -25.20
CA MET A 688 -1.19 -4.83 -25.84
C MET A 688 -0.82 -5.87 -24.78
N HIS A 689 -1.81 -6.44 -24.09
CA HIS A 689 -1.61 -7.25 -22.89
C HIS A 689 -1.53 -8.77 -23.14
N ASP A 690 -1.70 -9.24 -24.38
CA ASP A 690 -1.50 -10.64 -24.74
C ASP A 690 -0.18 -11.24 -24.23
N LYS A 691 -0.19 -12.57 -24.03
CA LYS A 691 1.04 -13.38 -23.90
C LYS A 691 0.84 -14.69 -24.66
N TYR A 692 1.30 -14.74 -25.91
CA TYR A 692 1.29 -15.98 -26.71
C TYR A 692 2.41 -16.03 -27.74
N LEU A 693 2.70 -17.25 -28.22
CA LEU A 693 3.48 -17.51 -29.42
C LEU A 693 2.81 -18.55 -30.32
N VAL A 694 3.11 -18.48 -31.62
CA VAL A 694 2.84 -19.55 -32.60
C VAL A 694 4.13 -19.91 -33.32
N VAL A 695 4.38 -21.20 -33.54
CA VAL A 695 5.63 -21.75 -34.09
C VAL A 695 5.34 -22.68 -35.27
N ASP A 696 6.06 -22.48 -36.37
CA ASP A 696 5.97 -23.19 -37.66
C ASP A 696 4.56 -23.28 -38.28
N ASP A 697 3.64 -22.43 -37.82
CA ASP A 697 2.20 -22.45 -38.11
C ASP A 697 1.47 -23.73 -37.66
N GLU A 698 2.07 -24.46 -36.70
CA GLU A 698 1.64 -25.79 -36.24
C GLU A 698 1.45 -25.89 -34.72
N LEU A 699 2.24 -25.16 -33.90
CA LEU A 699 2.14 -25.15 -32.44
C LEU A 699 1.82 -23.74 -31.94
N ALA A 700 0.69 -23.56 -31.26
CA ALA A 700 0.36 -22.34 -30.52
C ALA A 700 0.52 -22.56 -29.01
N ALA A 701 0.93 -21.52 -28.27
CA ALA A 701 0.94 -21.55 -26.81
C ALA A 701 0.65 -20.16 -26.20
N PHE A 702 -0.16 -20.13 -25.14
CA PHE A 702 -0.77 -18.91 -24.59
C PHE A 702 -1.09 -19.06 -23.09
N GLY A 703 -1.24 -17.95 -22.37
CA GLY A 703 -1.70 -17.96 -20.99
C GLY A 703 -1.46 -16.64 -20.26
N SER A 704 -1.26 -16.71 -18.94
CA SER A 704 -1.04 -15.54 -18.09
C SER A 704 0.40 -15.03 -18.09
N TYR A 705 1.35 -15.92 -18.40
CA TYR A 705 2.80 -15.77 -18.26
C TYR A 705 3.43 -14.66 -19.12
N ASN A 706 3.97 -13.61 -18.48
CA ASN A 706 4.85 -12.62 -19.15
C ASN A 706 6.25 -13.21 -19.36
N LEU A 707 6.94 -12.83 -20.43
CA LEU A 707 8.25 -13.41 -20.79
C LEU A 707 9.40 -12.72 -20.04
N THR A 708 9.36 -12.79 -18.71
CA THR A 708 10.33 -12.18 -17.80
C THR A 708 10.83 -13.21 -16.81
N ASP A 709 12.11 -13.13 -16.42
CA ASP A 709 12.68 -14.05 -15.43
C ASP A 709 12.04 -13.84 -14.04
N VAL A 710 11.43 -12.66 -13.80
CA VAL A 710 10.59 -12.35 -12.63
C VAL A 710 9.31 -13.20 -12.61
N ALA A 711 8.68 -13.44 -13.77
CA ALA A 711 7.49 -14.30 -13.84
C ALA A 711 7.83 -15.77 -13.61
N GLU A 712 8.97 -16.25 -14.13
CA GLU A 712 9.45 -17.62 -13.89
C GLU A 712 9.77 -17.88 -12.41
N ALA A 713 10.38 -16.90 -11.73
CA ALA A 713 10.85 -17.05 -10.35
C ALA A 713 9.79 -16.76 -9.27
N TYR A 714 8.94 -15.74 -9.47
CA TYR A 714 8.15 -15.13 -8.39
C TYR A 714 6.64 -15.03 -8.67
N HIS A 715 6.15 -15.61 -9.77
CA HIS A 715 4.71 -15.65 -10.05
C HIS A 715 4.13 -17.09 -10.00
N PHE A 716 2.90 -17.23 -9.53
CA PHE A 716 2.03 -18.32 -9.98
C PHE A 716 1.42 -17.96 -11.34
N GLU A 717 1.63 -18.78 -12.35
CA GLU A 717 1.25 -18.56 -13.75
C GLU A 717 0.71 -19.85 -14.38
N ASN A 718 0.05 -19.74 -15.53
CA ASN A 718 -0.27 -20.87 -16.40
C ASN A 718 0.05 -20.56 -17.86
N PHE A 719 0.33 -21.62 -18.63
CA PHE A 719 0.53 -21.58 -20.06
C PHE A 719 0.03 -22.89 -20.69
N VAL A 720 -0.81 -22.80 -21.71
CA VAL A 720 -1.34 -23.93 -22.50
C VAL A 720 -0.54 -24.04 -23.79
N PHE A 721 -0.26 -25.26 -24.23
CA PHE A 721 0.36 -25.61 -25.52
C PHE A 721 -0.64 -26.44 -26.34
N THR A 722 -0.79 -26.14 -27.63
CA THR A 722 -1.76 -26.84 -28.48
C THR A 722 -1.35 -26.87 -29.95
N MET A 723 -1.74 -27.94 -30.64
CA MET A 723 -1.64 -28.10 -32.10
C MET A 723 -3.02 -28.18 -32.76
N GLU A 724 -4.07 -27.73 -32.06
CA GLU A 724 -5.44 -27.71 -32.57
C GLU A 724 -5.58 -26.71 -33.71
N THR A 725 -5.82 -27.22 -34.93
CA THR A 725 -5.54 -26.51 -36.17
C THR A 725 -6.31 -25.19 -36.33
N GLY A 726 -7.58 -25.13 -35.92
CA GLY A 726 -8.35 -23.90 -36.02
C GLY A 726 -8.06 -22.89 -34.91
N ARG A 727 -7.72 -23.32 -33.68
CA ARG A 727 -7.17 -22.42 -32.64
C ARG A 727 -5.82 -21.83 -33.07
N VAL A 728 -4.92 -22.64 -33.62
CA VAL A 728 -3.67 -22.17 -34.23
C VAL A 728 -3.98 -21.16 -35.35
N ALA A 729 -4.89 -21.48 -36.27
CA ALA A 729 -5.29 -20.58 -37.34
C ALA A 729 -5.98 -19.30 -36.84
N ALA A 730 -6.70 -19.33 -35.71
CA ALA A 730 -7.32 -18.16 -35.09
C ALA A 730 -6.27 -17.23 -34.49
N TYR A 731 -5.28 -17.77 -33.77
CA TYR A 731 -4.12 -17.00 -33.30
C TYR A 731 -3.28 -16.41 -34.43
N LEU A 732 -3.17 -17.10 -35.58
CA LEU A 732 -2.52 -16.55 -36.78
C LEU A 732 -3.32 -15.40 -37.41
N ARG A 733 -4.66 -15.55 -37.55
CA ARG A 733 -5.53 -14.43 -37.97
C ARG A 733 -5.41 -13.23 -37.02
N TYR A 734 -5.42 -13.47 -35.71
CA TYR A 734 -5.31 -12.42 -34.70
C TYR A 734 -3.92 -11.76 -34.66
N PHE A 735 -2.84 -12.53 -34.88
CA PHE A 735 -1.50 -12.00 -35.03
C PHE A 735 -1.39 -11.08 -36.25
N ALA A 736 -1.88 -11.51 -37.42
CA ALA A 736 -1.90 -10.69 -38.63
C ALA A 736 -2.76 -9.41 -38.45
N TYR A 737 -3.93 -9.52 -37.83
CA TYR A 737 -4.79 -8.39 -37.46
C TYR A 737 -4.05 -7.37 -36.57
N LYS A 738 -3.43 -7.82 -35.48
CA LYS A 738 -2.67 -6.93 -34.57
C LYS A 738 -1.46 -6.31 -35.25
N ARG A 739 -0.75 -7.07 -36.08
CA ARG A 739 0.46 -6.65 -36.79
C ARG A 739 0.16 -5.65 -37.92
N GLY A 740 -1.05 -5.68 -38.48
CA GLY A 740 -1.59 -4.65 -39.37
C GLY A 740 -2.10 -3.37 -38.66
N LEU A 741 -2.28 -3.41 -37.33
CA LEU A 741 -2.61 -2.25 -36.49
C LEU A 741 -1.38 -1.65 -35.77
N ALA A 742 -0.23 -2.32 -35.84
CA ALA A 742 0.98 -1.98 -35.11
C ALA A 742 1.89 -1.00 -35.87
N GLU A 743 2.49 -0.04 -35.16
CA GLU A 743 3.47 0.89 -35.72
C GLU A 743 4.86 0.24 -35.87
N ASP A 744 5.60 0.66 -36.90
CA ASP A 744 7.02 0.34 -37.06
C ASP A 744 7.88 1.08 -36.04
N ILE A 745 9.09 0.56 -35.80
CA ILE A 745 10.04 1.19 -34.87
C ILE A 745 10.65 2.43 -35.53
N ASP A 746 10.22 3.60 -35.06
CA ASP A 746 11.00 4.83 -35.12
C ASP A 746 12.27 4.67 -34.26
N PHE A 747 13.40 4.48 -34.94
CA PHE A 747 14.72 4.34 -34.31
C PHE A 747 15.30 5.67 -33.82
N ALA A 748 14.94 6.81 -34.43
CA ALA A 748 15.42 8.11 -33.97
C ALA A 748 14.84 8.42 -32.59
N LYS A 749 13.54 8.13 -32.40
CA LYS A 749 12.86 8.20 -31.11
C LYS A 749 13.37 7.19 -30.08
N LEU A 750 13.79 6.01 -30.51
CA LEU A 750 14.45 5.04 -29.62
C LEU A 750 15.80 5.60 -29.13
N ASP A 751 16.62 6.17 -30.02
CA ASP A 751 17.91 6.75 -29.66
C ASP A 751 17.77 8.03 -28.83
N GLU A 752 16.77 8.87 -29.10
CA GLU A 752 16.33 9.95 -28.21
C GLU A 752 16.07 9.43 -26.79
N ILE A 753 15.17 8.46 -26.62
CA ILE A 753 14.77 7.91 -25.32
C ILE A 753 15.93 7.21 -24.59
N LEU A 754 16.85 6.57 -25.31
CA LEU A 754 18.05 5.94 -24.74
C LEU A 754 19.07 6.96 -24.25
N ASN A 755 19.27 8.06 -24.99
CA ASN A 755 20.24 9.11 -24.65
C ASN A 755 19.67 10.19 -23.71
N ARG A 756 18.33 10.24 -23.54
CA ARG A 756 17.61 11.20 -22.69
C ARG A 756 18.19 11.29 -21.27
N THR A 757 18.34 12.53 -20.83
CA THR A 757 18.85 12.97 -19.52
C THR A 757 17.77 13.72 -18.73
N VAL A 758 18.04 14.04 -17.46
CA VAL A 758 17.14 14.89 -16.67
C VAL A 758 17.04 16.30 -17.27
N ASP A 759 18.16 16.86 -17.76
CA ASP A 759 18.21 18.21 -18.32
C ASP A 759 17.45 18.34 -19.65
N THR A 760 17.49 17.30 -20.50
CA THR A 760 16.74 17.29 -21.77
C THR A 760 15.22 17.21 -21.52
N MET A 761 14.77 16.42 -20.55
CA MET A 761 13.36 16.45 -20.11
C MET A 761 12.96 17.79 -19.47
N ALA A 762 13.85 18.41 -18.69
CA ALA A 762 13.59 19.72 -18.09
C ALA A 762 13.48 20.84 -19.15
N ALA A 763 14.17 20.71 -20.29
CA ALA A 763 14.01 21.59 -21.43
C ALA A 763 12.64 21.40 -22.10
N GLU A 764 12.22 20.16 -22.36
CA GLU A 764 10.88 19.83 -22.91
C GLU A 764 9.73 20.33 -22.02
N GLU A 765 9.88 20.25 -20.68
CA GLU A 765 8.90 20.81 -19.73
C GLU A 765 8.95 22.35 -19.60
N SER A 766 9.94 23.02 -20.22
CA SER A 766 10.13 24.47 -20.13
C SER A 766 9.57 25.26 -21.33
N GLU A 767 9.26 24.60 -22.44
CA GLU A 767 8.54 25.23 -23.53
C GLU A 767 7.09 25.58 -23.10
N PRO A 768 6.52 26.72 -23.53
CA PRO A 768 5.16 27.08 -23.19
C PRO A 768 4.19 26.05 -23.76
N ALA A 769 3.48 25.34 -22.87
CA ALA A 769 2.63 24.22 -23.24
C ALA A 769 1.67 24.59 -24.39
N GLU A 770 1.87 23.94 -25.55
CA GLU A 770 0.95 24.01 -26.68
C GLU A 770 -0.49 23.72 -26.22
N THR A 771 -1.45 24.37 -26.88
CA THR A 771 -2.89 24.21 -26.63
C THR A 771 -3.25 22.75 -26.37
N PRO A 772 -3.95 22.46 -25.25
CA PRO A 772 -3.85 21.20 -24.53
C PRO A 772 -3.95 20.01 -25.47
N ARG A 773 -2.79 19.38 -25.76
CA ARG A 773 -2.59 18.39 -26.83
C ARG A 773 -3.81 17.50 -26.92
N THR A 774 -4.63 17.73 -27.95
CA THR A 774 -5.91 17.04 -28.10
C THR A 774 -5.65 15.57 -27.96
N ARG A 775 -6.22 14.91 -26.93
CA ARG A 775 -6.02 13.47 -26.70
C ARG A 775 -6.36 12.78 -28.01
N LEU A 776 -5.33 12.35 -28.74
CA LEU A 776 -5.49 11.85 -30.11
C LEU A 776 -6.52 10.72 -30.01
N ARG A 777 -7.71 10.96 -30.58
CA ARG A 777 -8.79 9.97 -30.58
C ARG A 777 -8.22 8.77 -31.30
N THR A 778 -7.84 7.76 -30.53
CA THR A 778 -7.25 6.54 -31.07
C THR A 778 -8.28 6.00 -32.06
N PRO A 779 -7.90 5.75 -33.34
CA PRO A 779 -8.85 5.31 -34.35
C PRO A 779 -9.70 4.16 -33.83
N ASP A 780 -10.98 4.15 -34.16
CA ASP A 780 -11.89 3.18 -33.56
C ASP A 780 -11.51 1.78 -34.02
N LEU A 781 -10.85 1.02 -33.14
CA LEU A 781 -10.26 -0.27 -33.48
C LEU A 781 -11.32 -1.19 -34.10
N PRO A 782 -11.06 -1.80 -35.28
CA PRO A 782 -11.97 -2.78 -35.84
C PRO A 782 -12.15 -3.96 -34.88
N PRO A 783 -13.28 -4.69 -34.92
CA PRO A 783 -13.41 -5.91 -34.13
C PRO A 783 -12.30 -6.91 -34.53
N PRO A 784 -11.77 -7.69 -33.57
CA PRO A 784 -10.80 -8.74 -33.87
C PRO A 784 -11.42 -9.85 -34.73
N PRO A 785 -10.60 -10.63 -35.46
CA PRO A 785 -11.09 -11.69 -36.33
C PRO A 785 -11.86 -12.74 -35.54
N GLU A 786 -13.05 -13.08 -36.02
CA GLU A 786 -13.90 -14.05 -35.33
C GLU A 786 -13.32 -15.48 -35.42
N ASP A 787 -13.68 -16.26 -34.41
CA ASP A 787 -13.45 -17.70 -34.41
C ASP A 787 -14.35 -18.40 -35.44
N ALA A 788 -13.81 -19.45 -36.07
CA ALA A 788 -14.45 -20.18 -37.17
C ALA A 788 -14.52 -21.70 -36.90
N GLU A 789 -14.04 -22.16 -35.73
CA GLU A 789 -14.24 -23.53 -35.27
C GLU A 789 -15.65 -23.76 -34.71
N GLU A 790 -16.02 -25.03 -34.51
CA GLU A 790 -17.25 -25.38 -33.81
C GLU A 790 -17.21 -24.92 -32.34
N PRO A 791 -18.27 -24.27 -31.83
CA PRO A 791 -18.29 -23.75 -30.47
C PRO A 791 -18.38 -24.87 -29.43
N ILE A 792 -17.74 -24.65 -28.28
CA ILE A 792 -17.91 -25.49 -27.09
C ILE A 792 -19.33 -25.31 -26.54
N VAL A 793 -20.00 -26.42 -26.26
CA VAL A 793 -21.35 -26.41 -25.68
C VAL A 793 -21.27 -26.76 -24.19
N PHE A 794 -21.33 -25.74 -23.34
CA PHE A 794 -21.31 -25.92 -21.89
C PHE A 794 -22.71 -25.71 -21.31
N ASN A 795 -23.25 -26.78 -20.71
CA ASN A 795 -24.53 -26.80 -20.00
C ASN A 795 -25.79 -26.35 -20.78
N GLY A 796 -25.69 -26.13 -22.09
CA GLY A 796 -26.74 -25.64 -22.98
C GLY A 796 -26.41 -24.31 -23.67
N GLU A 797 -25.41 -23.58 -23.15
CA GLU A 797 -24.88 -22.36 -23.76
C GLU A 797 -23.73 -22.67 -24.74
N SER A 798 -23.58 -21.83 -25.75
CA SER A 798 -22.59 -21.97 -26.84
C SER A 798 -21.48 -20.91 -26.73
N PHE A 799 -20.22 -21.35 -26.77
CA PHE A 799 -19.03 -20.53 -26.55
C PHE A 799 -18.01 -20.71 -27.68
N ARG A 800 -17.48 -19.62 -28.23
CA ARG A 800 -16.31 -19.68 -29.13
C ARG A 800 -15.10 -20.19 -28.34
N ARG A 801 -14.24 -20.97 -28.97
CA ARG A 801 -13.08 -21.60 -28.31
C ARG A 801 -11.99 -20.59 -27.96
N GLN A 802 -11.97 -19.49 -28.70
CA GLN A 802 -11.10 -18.34 -28.47
C GLN A 802 -11.88 -17.04 -28.68
N LEU A 803 -11.64 -16.07 -27.80
CA LEU A 803 -12.10 -14.69 -27.93
C LEU A 803 -10.92 -13.74 -27.67
N PHE A 804 -10.95 -12.60 -28.36
CA PHE A 804 -9.89 -11.60 -28.31
C PHE A 804 -10.50 -10.22 -28.03
N SER A 805 -9.83 -9.38 -27.24
CA SER A 805 -10.24 -8.00 -26.97
C SER A 805 -9.34 -7.00 -27.74
N PRO A 806 -9.70 -5.70 -27.84
CA PRO A 806 -10.92 -5.07 -27.36
C PRO A 806 -12.15 -5.39 -28.22
N LYS A 807 -13.36 -5.19 -27.68
CA LYS A 807 -14.66 -5.47 -28.33
C LYS A 807 -14.90 -6.97 -28.62
N GLY A 808 -14.32 -7.85 -27.79
CA GLY A 808 -14.37 -9.31 -27.94
C GLY A 808 -15.63 -9.96 -27.39
N ARG A 809 -16.32 -9.28 -26.48
CA ARG A 809 -17.42 -9.82 -25.66
C ARG A 809 -16.95 -10.99 -24.78
N ILE A 810 -15.69 -10.93 -24.31
CA ILE A 810 -15.11 -11.87 -23.34
C ILE A 810 -15.84 -11.75 -22.01
N GLU A 811 -16.08 -10.51 -21.54
CA GLU A 811 -16.83 -10.25 -20.30
C GLU A 811 -18.25 -10.85 -20.36
N GLU A 812 -18.91 -10.77 -21.52
CA GLU A 812 -20.24 -11.37 -21.73
C GLU A 812 -20.17 -12.90 -21.79
N ALA A 813 -19.16 -13.48 -22.44
CA ALA A 813 -18.96 -14.93 -22.48
C ALA A 813 -18.70 -15.50 -21.07
N LEU A 814 -17.88 -14.83 -20.27
CA LEU A 814 -17.66 -15.16 -18.85
C LEU A 814 -18.96 -15.11 -18.04
N ILE A 815 -19.76 -14.05 -18.20
CA ILE A 815 -21.07 -13.91 -17.53
C ILE A 815 -22.03 -15.04 -17.93
N ARG A 816 -22.08 -15.42 -19.23
CA ARG A 816 -22.89 -16.57 -19.68
C ARG A 816 -22.38 -17.89 -19.10
N ALA A 817 -21.06 -18.12 -19.06
CA ALA A 817 -20.47 -19.32 -18.47
C ALA A 817 -20.79 -19.44 -16.97
N ILE A 818 -20.63 -18.35 -16.21
CA ILE A 818 -21.00 -18.24 -14.80
C ILE A 818 -22.49 -18.56 -14.60
N LYS A 819 -23.37 -17.95 -15.39
CA LYS A 819 -24.82 -18.20 -15.30
C LYS A 819 -25.21 -19.62 -15.74
N ALA A 820 -24.45 -20.25 -16.62
CA ALA A 820 -24.70 -21.62 -17.10
C ALA A 820 -24.22 -22.72 -16.13
N ALA A 821 -23.35 -22.43 -15.15
CA ALA A 821 -22.84 -23.39 -14.18
C ALA A 821 -23.93 -24.00 -13.27
N LYS A 822 -23.76 -25.25 -12.85
CA LYS A 822 -24.78 -26.05 -12.12
C LYS A 822 -24.22 -26.83 -10.93
N VAL A 823 -22.90 -26.81 -10.71
CA VAL A 823 -22.20 -27.57 -9.67
C VAL A 823 -21.14 -26.70 -8.98
N SER A 824 -20.26 -26.05 -9.74
CA SER A 824 -19.16 -25.25 -9.16
C SER A 824 -18.64 -24.16 -10.10
N ILE A 825 -18.05 -23.13 -9.51
CA ILE A 825 -17.31 -22.07 -10.21
C ILE A 825 -16.04 -21.79 -9.41
N GLU A 826 -14.87 -22.02 -10.02
CA GLU A 826 -13.57 -21.94 -9.36
C GLU A 826 -12.68 -20.94 -10.11
N ILE A 827 -12.43 -19.77 -9.52
CA ILE A 827 -11.77 -18.64 -10.21
C ILE A 827 -10.42 -18.34 -9.54
N ALA A 828 -9.33 -18.44 -10.29
CA ALA A 828 -8.02 -17.90 -9.89
C ALA A 828 -7.73 -16.66 -10.74
N MET A 829 -7.79 -15.48 -10.12
CA MET A 829 -7.73 -14.20 -10.83
C MET A 829 -6.74 -13.21 -10.20
N PHE A 830 -5.75 -12.80 -11.00
CA PHE A 830 -4.83 -11.72 -10.66
C PHE A 830 -5.57 -10.41 -10.42
N SER A 831 -6.31 -9.92 -11.42
CA SER A 831 -6.92 -8.58 -11.40
C SER A 831 -8.41 -8.68 -11.70
N PHE A 832 -9.21 -8.35 -10.69
CA PHE A 832 -10.68 -8.40 -10.73
C PHE A 832 -11.21 -7.02 -10.34
N TYR A 833 -11.90 -6.37 -11.29
CA TYR A 833 -12.54 -5.06 -11.18
C TYR A 833 -13.92 -5.01 -11.88
N SER A 834 -14.34 -6.08 -12.57
CA SER A 834 -15.65 -6.14 -13.25
C SER A 834 -16.79 -6.32 -12.25
N GLN A 835 -17.59 -5.27 -12.06
CA GLN A 835 -18.85 -5.39 -11.35
C GLN A 835 -19.79 -6.37 -12.06
N ALA A 836 -19.86 -6.37 -13.39
CA ALA A 836 -20.80 -7.22 -14.13
C ALA A 836 -20.54 -8.73 -13.92
N ILE A 837 -19.28 -9.14 -13.80
CA ILE A 837 -18.90 -10.52 -13.43
C ILE A 837 -19.20 -10.80 -11.95
N ALA A 838 -18.91 -9.86 -11.05
CA ALA A 838 -19.20 -10.00 -9.61
C ALA A 838 -20.72 -10.12 -9.31
N ASP A 839 -21.54 -9.29 -9.95
CA ASP A 839 -23.01 -9.33 -9.84
C ASP A 839 -23.57 -10.63 -10.44
N ALA A 840 -23.01 -11.15 -11.55
CA ALA A 840 -23.38 -12.45 -12.09
C ALA A 840 -23.07 -13.61 -11.13
N LEU A 841 -21.92 -13.57 -10.44
CA LEU A 841 -21.59 -14.54 -9.38
C LEU A 841 -22.54 -14.43 -8.18
N LEU A 842 -22.98 -13.22 -7.82
CA LEU A 842 -23.94 -12.98 -6.74
C LEU A 842 -25.35 -13.47 -7.12
N GLU A 843 -25.77 -13.26 -8.36
CA GLU A 843 -27.03 -13.77 -8.91
C GLU A 843 -27.06 -15.31 -8.91
N VAL A 844 -25.96 -15.97 -9.29
CA VAL A 844 -25.84 -17.44 -9.17
C VAL A 844 -25.94 -17.85 -7.69
N ARG A 845 -25.15 -17.23 -6.81
CA ARG A 845 -25.12 -17.55 -5.37
C ARG A 845 -26.47 -17.38 -4.66
N GLN A 846 -27.24 -16.36 -5.04
CA GLN A 846 -28.56 -16.08 -4.44
C GLN A 846 -29.66 -17.01 -4.96
N ASN A 847 -29.66 -17.32 -6.26
CA ASN A 847 -30.72 -18.12 -6.89
C ASN A 847 -30.43 -19.63 -6.89
N ARG A 848 -29.17 -20.03 -6.75
CA ARG A 848 -28.66 -21.42 -6.74
C ARG A 848 -27.55 -21.58 -5.68
N PRO A 849 -27.89 -21.52 -4.37
CA PRO A 849 -26.91 -21.63 -3.29
C PRO A 849 -26.21 -23.00 -3.22
N GLU A 850 -26.67 -24.00 -3.97
CA GLU A 850 -26.02 -25.30 -4.18
C GLU A 850 -24.80 -25.26 -5.11
N VAL A 851 -24.63 -24.19 -5.92
CA VAL A 851 -23.46 -24.02 -6.79
C VAL A 851 -22.28 -23.53 -5.97
N ALA A 852 -21.22 -24.35 -5.87
CA ALA A 852 -20.04 -24.06 -5.08
C ALA A 852 -19.14 -23.03 -5.76
N ILE A 853 -19.27 -21.75 -5.39
CA ILE A 853 -18.41 -20.67 -5.89
C ILE A 853 -17.19 -20.49 -4.97
N ARG A 854 -15.99 -20.75 -5.50
CA ARG A 854 -14.69 -20.60 -4.83
C ARG A 854 -13.81 -19.61 -5.59
N ILE A 855 -13.24 -18.63 -4.89
CA ILE A 855 -12.44 -17.55 -5.53
C ILE A 855 -11.07 -17.42 -4.85
N VAL A 856 -9.99 -17.44 -5.64
CA VAL A 856 -8.63 -17.13 -5.21
C VAL A 856 -8.16 -15.87 -5.93
N MET A 857 -7.78 -14.85 -5.17
CA MET A 857 -7.28 -13.57 -5.71
C MET A 857 -5.84 -13.28 -5.29
N ASP A 858 -5.13 -12.54 -6.14
CA ASP A 858 -3.83 -11.98 -5.78
C ASP A 858 -3.94 -10.97 -4.62
N TYR A 859 -3.08 -11.12 -3.61
CA TYR A 859 -3.06 -10.26 -2.44
C TYR A 859 -2.71 -8.79 -2.77
N SER A 860 -1.82 -8.55 -3.74
CA SER A 860 -1.43 -7.20 -4.13
C SER A 860 -2.56 -6.45 -4.86
N GLN A 861 -3.34 -7.16 -5.70
CA GLN A 861 -4.39 -6.58 -6.53
C GLN A 861 -5.75 -6.51 -5.85
N SER A 862 -6.13 -7.51 -5.04
CA SER A 862 -7.34 -7.45 -4.21
C SER A 862 -7.37 -6.19 -3.33
N LYS A 863 -6.24 -5.85 -2.70
CA LYS A 863 -6.08 -4.61 -1.91
C LYS A 863 -6.07 -3.30 -2.72
N LEU A 864 -6.09 -3.38 -4.05
CA LEU A 864 -6.34 -2.25 -4.97
C LEU A 864 -7.81 -2.19 -5.41
N SER A 865 -8.41 -3.31 -5.82
CA SER A 865 -9.82 -3.33 -6.27
C SER A 865 -10.84 -3.30 -5.15
N ARG A 866 -10.45 -3.65 -3.91
CA ARG A 866 -11.30 -3.74 -2.71
C ARG A 866 -12.44 -4.77 -2.83
N LEU A 867 -12.40 -5.65 -3.83
CA LEU A 867 -13.41 -6.71 -4.01
C LEU A 867 -13.31 -7.83 -2.97
N ASP A 868 -12.19 -7.94 -2.25
CA ASP A 868 -12.02 -8.93 -1.20
C ASP A 868 -13.00 -8.73 -0.04
N ASP A 869 -13.17 -7.49 0.44
CA ASP A 869 -14.20 -7.18 1.44
C ASP A 869 -15.63 -7.31 0.86
N TRP A 870 -15.85 -7.06 -0.43
CA TRP A 870 -17.16 -7.24 -1.09
C TRP A 870 -17.58 -8.71 -1.17
N PHE A 871 -16.70 -9.58 -1.69
CA PHE A 871 -16.96 -11.03 -1.77
C PHE A 871 -17.04 -11.65 -0.37
N SER A 872 -16.17 -11.24 0.56
CA SER A 872 -16.23 -11.67 1.97
C SER A 872 -17.56 -11.25 2.63
N TYR A 873 -18.08 -10.05 2.34
CA TYR A 873 -19.35 -9.57 2.89
C TYR A 873 -20.57 -10.36 2.39
N TYR A 874 -20.64 -10.65 1.09
CA TYR A 874 -21.69 -11.53 0.55
C TYR A 874 -21.46 -13.02 0.90
N GLY A 875 -20.42 -13.32 1.69
CA GLY A 875 -20.12 -14.62 2.28
C GLY A 875 -19.58 -15.65 1.27
N PHE A 876 -19.06 -15.20 0.13
CA PHE A 876 -18.41 -16.08 -0.84
C PHE A 876 -17.25 -16.83 -0.18
N ASP A 877 -17.03 -18.08 -0.58
CA ASP A 877 -15.85 -18.81 -0.14
C ASP A 877 -14.65 -18.30 -0.95
N MET A 878 -13.97 -17.28 -0.43
CA MET A 878 -12.82 -16.66 -1.10
C MET A 878 -11.55 -16.70 -0.25
N ARG A 879 -10.41 -16.59 -0.94
CA ARG A 879 -9.07 -16.56 -0.33
C ARG A 879 -8.13 -15.62 -1.09
N LEU A 880 -7.09 -15.16 -0.40
CA LEU A 880 -6.01 -14.33 -0.91
C LEU A 880 -4.69 -15.11 -0.88
N ILE A 881 -3.81 -14.83 -1.84
CA ILE A 881 -2.49 -15.46 -1.96
C ILE A 881 -1.51 -14.50 -2.65
N GLN A 882 -0.24 -14.64 -2.29
CA GLN A 882 0.90 -13.93 -2.86
C GLN A 882 1.78 -14.94 -3.62
N GLY A 883 2.60 -14.49 -4.57
CA GLY A 883 3.46 -15.40 -5.34
C GLY A 883 4.55 -16.09 -4.50
N PRO A 884 5.29 -17.05 -5.09
CA PRO A 884 6.44 -17.68 -4.44
C PRO A 884 7.45 -16.65 -3.92
N HIS A 885 7.88 -16.81 -2.66
CA HIS A 885 8.86 -15.92 -2.05
C HIS A 885 10.25 -16.08 -2.65
N GLY A 886 10.94 -14.96 -2.87
CA GLY A 886 12.37 -14.94 -3.20
C GLY A 886 13.25 -14.71 -1.95
N ASP A 887 14.54 -15.03 -2.04
CA ASP A 887 15.51 -14.86 -0.95
C ASP A 887 15.61 -13.38 -0.46
N ASP A 888 15.35 -12.42 -1.36
CA ASP A 888 15.32 -10.97 -1.05
C ASP A 888 14.03 -10.52 -0.33
N GLY A 889 12.96 -11.32 -0.38
CA GLY A 889 11.67 -11.05 0.26
C GLY A 889 10.99 -9.74 -0.15
N ASP A 890 11.07 -9.32 -1.42
CA ASP A 890 10.41 -8.09 -1.89
C ASP A 890 9.00 -8.37 -2.46
N PRO A 891 7.92 -7.99 -1.74
CA PRO A 891 6.54 -8.35 -2.07
C PRO A 891 6.02 -7.63 -3.33
N MET A 892 6.81 -6.75 -3.95
CA MET A 892 6.47 -6.11 -5.22
C MET A 892 6.55 -7.08 -6.42
N PHE A 893 7.37 -8.12 -6.32
CA PHE A 893 7.57 -9.09 -7.40
C PHE A 893 6.71 -10.35 -7.25
N GLU A 894 6.40 -10.75 -6.02
CA GLU A 894 5.71 -11.99 -5.64
C GLU A 894 4.19 -11.93 -5.94
N LYS A 895 3.71 -12.55 -7.03
CA LYS A 895 2.29 -12.44 -7.48
C LYS A 895 1.59 -13.77 -7.74
N MET A 896 0.29 -13.83 -7.51
CA MET A 896 -0.59 -14.85 -8.09
C MET A 896 -1.16 -14.32 -9.40
N HIS A 897 -0.39 -14.46 -10.48
CA HIS A 897 -0.67 -13.81 -11.76
C HIS A 897 -1.59 -14.61 -12.70
N ASN A 898 -2.06 -15.80 -12.27
CA ASN A 898 -3.07 -16.59 -12.99
C ASN A 898 -4.34 -15.81 -13.32
N LYS A 899 -4.95 -16.21 -14.45
CA LYS A 899 -6.21 -15.68 -14.96
C LYS A 899 -6.97 -16.84 -15.59
N PHE A 900 -7.71 -17.57 -14.77
CA PHE A 900 -8.50 -18.71 -15.22
C PHE A 900 -9.76 -18.95 -14.37
N MET A 901 -10.74 -19.62 -14.98
CA MET A 901 -11.95 -20.10 -14.32
C MET A 901 -12.24 -21.56 -14.73
N VAL A 902 -12.54 -22.43 -13.76
CA VAL A 902 -13.10 -23.77 -14.01
C VAL A 902 -14.56 -23.81 -13.56
N ALA A 903 -15.48 -24.16 -14.45
CA ALA A 903 -16.91 -24.29 -14.18
C ALA A 903 -17.38 -25.76 -14.32
N ASP A 904 -18.09 -26.26 -13.31
CA ASP A 904 -18.58 -27.64 -13.13
C ASP A 904 -17.55 -28.77 -13.36
N GLY A 905 -16.26 -28.46 -13.44
CA GLY A 905 -15.23 -29.40 -13.93
C GLY A 905 -15.41 -29.81 -15.40
N LYS A 906 -16.06 -28.96 -16.22
CA LYS A 906 -16.40 -29.21 -17.64
C LYS A 906 -16.05 -28.08 -18.60
N LEU A 907 -15.80 -26.87 -18.11
CA LEU A 907 -15.36 -25.74 -18.90
C LEU A 907 -14.22 -25.02 -18.17
N LEU A 908 -13.07 -24.90 -18.82
CA LEU A 908 -11.96 -24.04 -18.43
C LEU A 908 -12.01 -22.80 -19.31
N GLU A 909 -11.90 -21.62 -18.70
CA GLU A 909 -11.46 -20.39 -19.36
C GLU A 909 -10.04 -20.07 -18.87
N THR A 910 -9.12 -19.72 -19.78
CA THR A 910 -7.81 -19.16 -19.42
C THR A 910 -7.22 -18.29 -20.53
N GLY A 911 -6.35 -17.34 -20.17
CA GLY A 911 -5.60 -16.53 -21.12
C GLY A 911 -4.85 -15.38 -20.45
N SER A 912 -4.78 -14.25 -21.14
CA SER A 912 -4.20 -13.01 -20.59
C SER A 912 -5.24 -12.10 -19.93
N PHE A 913 -6.53 -12.32 -20.22
CA PHE A 913 -7.65 -11.45 -19.86
C PHE A 913 -7.83 -11.26 -18.34
N ASN A 914 -7.73 -10.01 -17.90
CA ASN A 914 -8.07 -9.61 -16.53
C ASN A 914 -9.57 -9.32 -16.42
N PHE A 915 -10.26 -9.80 -15.38
CA PHE A 915 -11.71 -9.59 -15.18
C PHE A 915 -12.04 -8.11 -14.86
N SER A 916 -11.99 -7.25 -15.87
CA SER A 916 -12.09 -5.79 -15.75
C SER A 916 -12.64 -5.12 -17.02
N PRO A 917 -13.39 -4.01 -16.92
CA PRO A 917 -13.87 -3.28 -18.09
C PRO A 917 -12.75 -2.74 -19.00
N ASN A 918 -11.55 -2.51 -18.44
CA ASN A 918 -10.40 -2.03 -19.21
C ASN A 918 -9.74 -3.11 -20.09
N ALA A 919 -9.86 -4.38 -19.71
CA ALA A 919 -9.44 -5.50 -20.57
C ALA A 919 -10.36 -5.57 -21.80
N GLU A 920 -11.69 -5.65 -21.59
CA GLU A 920 -12.70 -5.77 -22.66
C GLU A 920 -12.70 -4.56 -23.63
N ASN A 921 -12.59 -3.33 -23.12
CA ASN A 921 -12.86 -2.13 -23.93
C ASN A 921 -11.62 -1.43 -24.49
N ASN A 922 -10.46 -1.55 -23.84
CA ASN A 922 -9.29 -0.73 -24.15
C ASN A 922 -8.03 -1.53 -24.51
N SER A 923 -7.88 -2.77 -24.02
CA SER A 923 -6.63 -3.53 -24.11
C SER A 923 -6.75 -4.70 -25.08
N PHE A 924 -5.63 -5.15 -25.66
CA PHE A 924 -5.59 -6.40 -26.43
C PHE A 924 -5.28 -7.57 -25.49
N GLU A 925 -6.21 -8.51 -25.39
CA GLU A 925 -6.15 -9.69 -24.53
C GLU A 925 -6.69 -10.90 -25.29
N ASN A 926 -6.41 -12.11 -24.79
CA ASN A 926 -7.05 -13.35 -25.21
C ASN A 926 -7.67 -14.08 -24.02
N ALA A 927 -8.78 -14.76 -24.28
CA ALA A 927 -9.44 -15.72 -23.39
C ALA A 927 -9.82 -16.96 -24.21
N ASN A 928 -9.47 -18.15 -23.71
CA ASN A 928 -9.66 -19.42 -24.40
C ASN A 928 -10.56 -20.32 -23.58
N PHE A 929 -11.59 -20.85 -24.22
CA PHE A 929 -12.50 -21.83 -23.66
C PHE A 929 -12.03 -23.23 -24.07
N ILE A 930 -11.97 -24.14 -23.10
CA ILE A 930 -11.44 -25.50 -23.23
C ILE A 930 -12.35 -26.46 -22.45
N ASP A 931 -12.78 -27.54 -23.10
CA ASP A 931 -13.60 -28.63 -22.54
C ASP A 931 -12.84 -29.98 -22.46
N ASP A 932 -11.54 -29.99 -22.78
CA ASP A 932 -10.68 -31.17 -22.67
C ASP A 932 -10.55 -31.67 -21.20
N PRO A 933 -10.86 -32.95 -20.91
CA PRO A 933 -10.80 -33.50 -19.56
C PRO A 933 -9.43 -33.42 -18.87
N ALA A 934 -8.32 -33.45 -19.61
CA ALA A 934 -6.99 -33.42 -19.00
C ALA A 934 -6.61 -32.00 -18.56
N HIS A 935 -6.91 -30.97 -19.37
CA HIS A 935 -6.79 -29.58 -18.96
C HIS A 935 -7.68 -29.28 -17.75
N LEU A 936 -8.95 -29.72 -17.78
CA LEU A 936 -9.88 -29.56 -16.67
C LEU A 936 -9.36 -30.19 -15.37
N ALA A 937 -8.84 -31.42 -15.43
CA ALA A 937 -8.25 -32.09 -14.27
C ALA A 937 -6.99 -31.37 -13.76
N GLY A 938 -6.11 -30.91 -14.65
CA GLY A 938 -4.89 -30.17 -14.30
C GLY A 938 -5.19 -28.85 -13.60
N PHE A 939 -6.05 -28.01 -14.20
CA PHE A 939 -6.41 -26.70 -13.66
C PHE A 939 -7.25 -26.81 -12.38
N ALA A 940 -8.13 -27.80 -12.23
CA ALA A 940 -8.86 -28.03 -10.97
C ALA A 940 -7.92 -28.49 -9.83
N ALA A 941 -6.96 -29.38 -10.11
CA ALA A 941 -5.96 -29.80 -9.12
C ALA A 941 -5.04 -28.64 -8.70
N TYR A 942 -4.67 -27.78 -9.64
CA TYR A 942 -3.86 -26.59 -9.39
C TYR A 942 -4.65 -25.49 -8.67
N PHE A 943 -5.93 -25.27 -9.01
CA PHE A 943 -6.83 -24.44 -8.21
C PHE A 943 -6.90 -24.94 -6.77
N GLN A 944 -7.02 -26.25 -6.56
CA GLN A 944 -7.02 -26.84 -5.22
C GLN A 944 -5.70 -26.63 -4.46
N ARG A 945 -4.54 -26.55 -5.14
CA ARG A 945 -3.27 -26.16 -4.51
C ARG A 945 -3.26 -24.70 -4.09
N LEU A 946 -3.60 -23.78 -5.01
CA LEU A 946 -3.73 -22.35 -4.71
C LEU A 946 -4.74 -22.13 -3.58
N TRP A 947 -5.85 -22.88 -3.56
CA TRP A 947 -6.87 -22.87 -2.51
C TRP A 947 -6.36 -23.34 -1.14
N LEU A 948 -5.44 -24.32 -1.09
CA LEU A 948 -4.85 -24.80 0.17
C LEU A 948 -3.74 -23.86 0.67
N GLN A 949 -2.94 -23.28 -0.23
CA GLN A 949 -1.88 -22.32 0.09
C GLN A 949 -2.42 -20.92 0.47
N SER A 950 -3.62 -20.58 0.02
CA SER A 950 -4.24 -19.27 0.24
C SER A 950 -4.98 -19.15 1.58
N TRP A 951 -4.97 -17.95 2.15
CA TRP A 951 -5.64 -17.64 3.42
C TRP A 951 -6.97 -16.92 3.17
N LYS A 952 -7.93 -17.04 4.09
CA LYS A 952 -9.16 -16.23 4.00
C LYS A 952 -8.84 -14.77 4.30
N PRO A 953 -9.45 -13.79 3.58
CA PRO A 953 -9.40 -12.41 4.03
C PRO A 953 -10.06 -12.28 5.40
N ALA A 954 -9.71 -11.21 6.13
CA ALA A 954 -10.40 -10.88 7.37
C ALA A 954 -11.92 -10.68 7.11
N PRO A 955 -12.80 -10.94 8.10
CA PRO A 955 -14.19 -10.54 8.02
C PRO A 955 -14.29 -9.03 7.76
N PRO A 956 -15.16 -8.58 6.83
CA PRO A 956 -15.25 -7.19 6.46
C PRO A 956 -15.84 -6.40 7.62
N ARG A 957 -15.15 -5.34 8.06
CA ARG A 957 -15.54 -4.54 9.24
C ARG A 957 -16.80 -3.70 9.01
N ARG A 958 -17.34 -3.67 7.78
CA ARG A 958 -18.52 -2.87 7.42
C ARG A 958 -19.45 -3.64 6.50
N ARG A 959 -20.74 -3.28 6.59
CA ARG A 959 -21.74 -3.58 5.57
C ARG A 959 -21.54 -2.60 4.38
N PRO A 960 -21.34 -3.06 3.13
CA PRO A 960 -21.43 -2.22 1.95
C PRO A 960 -22.76 -1.45 1.91
N PRO A 961 -22.79 -0.18 1.49
CA PRO A 961 -23.97 0.67 1.57
C PRO A 961 -25.10 0.15 0.69
N SER A 962 -26.33 0.24 1.20
CA SER A 962 -27.55 -0.27 0.56
C SER A 962 -27.88 0.36 -0.80
N ARG A 963 -27.20 1.47 -1.19
CA ARG A 963 -27.34 2.08 -2.52
C ARG A 963 -27.02 1.11 -3.67
N ILE A 964 -26.18 0.10 -3.45
CA ILE A 964 -25.83 -0.93 -4.44
C ILE A 964 -27.09 -1.66 -4.98
N LEU A 965 -28.14 -1.81 -4.16
CA LEU A 965 -29.40 -2.46 -4.55
C LEU A 965 -30.45 -1.51 -5.14
N ALA A 966 -30.18 -0.20 -5.19
CA ALA A 966 -31.16 0.81 -5.64
C ALA A 966 -30.89 1.35 -7.06
N ALA A 967 -29.74 1.02 -7.66
CA ALA A 967 -29.34 1.51 -8.97
C ALA A 967 -29.92 0.63 -10.09
N ARG A 968 -31.07 1.06 -10.63
CA ARG A 968 -31.76 0.53 -11.82
C ARG A 968 -32.51 -0.80 -11.63
N ALA A 969 -33.84 -0.71 -11.62
CA ALA A 969 -34.66 -1.68 -12.33
C ALA A 969 -34.18 -1.77 -13.80
N PRO A 970 -34.33 -2.92 -14.49
CA PRO A 970 -33.93 -3.02 -15.89
C PRO A 970 -34.59 -1.92 -16.72
N PRO A 971 -33.88 -1.30 -17.68
CA PRO A 971 -34.51 -0.33 -18.57
C PRO A 971 -35.67 -1.00 -19.29
N GLU A 972 -36.83 -0.33 -19.31
CA GLU A 972 -38.00 -0.86 -20.02
C GLU A 972 -37.63 -1.14 -21.48
N SER A 973 -38.07 -2.29 -21.99
CA SER A 973 -37.78 -2.73 -23.35
C SER A 973 -38.16 -1.63 -24.35
N PRO A 974 -37.22 -1.14 -25.18
CA PRO A 974 -37.53 -0.11 -26.17
C PRO A 974 -38.71 -0.54 -27.04
N SER A 975 -39.76 0.28 -27.07
CA SER A 975 -40.99 -0.02 -27.80
C SER A 975 -40.74 -0.21 -29.30
N ASP A 976 -41.34 -1.23 -29.89
CA ASP A 976 -41.20 -1.56 -31.31
C ASP A 976 -41.60 -0.40 -32.24
N SER A 977 -40.61 0.17 -32.94
CA SER A 977 -40.82 0.99 -34.13
C SER A 977 -39.56 1.04 -35.01
N GLY A 978 -39.14 -0.11 -35.56
CA GLY A 978 -37.83 -0.23 -36.23
C GLY A 978 -37.69 -1.27 -37.34
N ARG A 979 -38.72 -1.48 -38.18
CA ARG A 979 -38.71 -2.51 -39.25
C ARG A 979 -37.58 -2.35 -40.27
N TYR A 980 -36.69 -3.35 -40.33
CA TYR A 980 -36.08 -3.86 -41.57
C TYR A 980 -36.12 -5.41 -41.53
N PRO A 981 -36.11 -6.11 -42.68
CA PRO A 981 -36.78 -7.40 -42.81
C PRO A 981 -36.02 -8.59 -42.20
N ALA A 982 -36.78 -9.51 -41.60
CA ALA A 982 -36.27 -10.83 -41.26
C ALA A 982 -36.02 -11.67 -42.53
N VAL A 983 -34.93 -12.45 -42.53
CA VAL A 983 -34.69 -13.50 -43.53
C VAL A 983 -35.31 -14.79 -43.03
N ASP A 984 -36.33 -15.26 -43.74
CA ASP A 984 -37.04 -16.51 -43.42
C ASP A 984 -36.27 -17.73 -43.97
N PHE A 985 -35.87 -18.64 -43.07
CA PHE A 985 -35.19 -19.89 -43.40
C PHE A 985 -36.14 -21.09 -43.27
N SER A 986 -37.23 -21.13 -44.06
CA SER A 986 -38.22 -22.21 -44.01
C SER A 986 -38.70 -22.78 -45.37
N ALA A 987 -37.78 -23.03 -46.32
CA ALA A 987 -38.08 -23.80 -47.53
C ALA A 987 -36.92 -24.75 -47.96
N PRO A 988 -37.22 -25.98 -48.43
CA PRO A 988 -36.22 -26.94 -48.90
C PRO A 988 -35.83 -26.74 -50.38
N ALA A 989 -34.81 -27.50 -50.82
CA ALA A 989 -34.09 -27.28 -52.06
C ALA A 989 -34.87 -27.53 -53.38
N SER A 990 -34.67 -26.62 -54.34
CA SER A 990 -34.69 -26.89 -55.78
C SER A 990 -33.71 -25.93 -56.47
N GLY A 991 -32.77 -26.41 -57.26
CA GLY A 991 -31.63 -25.59 -57.74
C GLY A 991 -31.53 -25.42 -59.25
N ARG A 992 -30.51 -24.67 -59.67
CA ARG A 992 -29.82 -24.80 -60.96
C ARG A 992 -28.41 -24.24 -60.89
#